data_AF-V6HH04-F1
#
_entry.id   AF-V6HH04-F1
#
_cell.length_a   1.000
_cell.length_b   1.000
_cell.length_c   1.000
_cell.angle_alpha   90.00
_cell.angle_beta   90.00
_cell.angle_gamma   90.00
#
_symmetry.space_group_name_H-M   'P 1'
#
loop_
_entity.id
_entity.type
_entity.pdbx_description
1 polymer ?
#
loop_
_entity_poly.entity_id
_entity_poly.type
_entity_poly.pdbx_seq_one_letter_code
_entity_poly.pdbx_strand_id
1 'polypeptide(L)'
;MTRFSLNVSQAFGSSYFLRNIRALRILLYLIIMWTSLNCGVSIAIFEMLQKKSKSGDDNSLLTLLSLETLAKSITISNLSNTGNSVIETGFIVGAAFDSNSVSSVEVSLDGGPFLPATGTSNWAYQLPNGANTWKIGSLHSINVRSKNPTGNVSASVSISARQGKNKDINGDGYPDLAVGAPSASSNTGQVFLFYSSGSVGIIASNLAAANASISGTANSTFGNFVDLGDVNGDGYADLAAGATAYSANTGQVYIFHSTGITGISASSVGNASTTITGIAGSQLGYTLALGDVNGDGYADLATGAYMYSNHAGQAYVFHSTGGAGITASSYSGASTTITGPGTSNFAASLALGDVNGDGYADFALGGNYYNTSRGNIWIFHSTGNGGITASSYSSANTNISGETIYNDFGLPLAFGDVNGDGYADLASGANRYNNTFTGKVYVFQSTGINGITVSAAGSATTMITGQTSGDTFGGNLTFGDINGDGYADLAVGAANYASATGRAYIFPSTGSAGLSTLASVTINGEGTGNSFASALVFSDFNGDGYSDLAAGASTYSSTLGRTYVFLSSGKTGTIASLASAANTIITGAANSNFGSSVAYGNEDSIWNNYLKTVTRTGIFKTEDTSIFLISNRTEELTIRDFTYFRRPM
;
A
#
# COMPACT_ATOMS: atom_id res chain seq x y z
N MET A 1 77.71 38.47 -22.17
CA MET A 1 77.57 38.93 -23.57
C MET A 1 76.46 38.08 -24.17
N THR A 2 75.31 38.58 -24.63
CA THR A 2 74.96 39.92 -25.12
C THR A 2 73.44 40.11 -24.96
N ARG A 3 73.04 41.34 -24.61
CA ARG A 3 71.64 41.81 -24.46
C ARG A 3 70.87 41.75 -25.78
N PHE A 4 69.55 41.63 -25.71
CA PHE A 4 68.64 42.31 -26.64
C PHE A 4 67.56 43.05 -25.86
N SER A 5 67.58 44.38 -26.00
CA SER A 5 66.63 45.32 -25.43
C SER A 5 65.37 45.39 -26.29
N LEU A 6 64.20 45.44 -25.65
CA LEU A 6 62.94 45.74 -26.32
C LEU A 6 62.77 47.27 -26.38
N ASN A 7 62.71 47.83 -27.59
CA ASN A 7 62.10 49.14 -27.79
C ASN A 7 61.67 49.32 -29.25
N VAL A 8 60.37 49.19 -29.53
CA VAL A 8 59.70 49.94 -30.59
C VAL A 8 58.32 50.32 -30.10
N SER A 9 58.15 51.62 -29.94
CA SER A 9 56.93 52.37 -29.73
C SER A 9 56.00 52.33 -30.95
N GLN A 10 54.70 52.42 -30.66
CA GLN A 10 53.61 52.98 -31.48
C GLN A 10 52.95 52.16 -32.61
N ALA A 11 51.61 52.16 -32.48
CA ALA A 11 50.56 52.21 -33.50
C ALA A 11 50.04 50.90 -34.13
N PHE A 12 49.04 50.34 -33.43
CA PHE A 12 47.80 49.69 -33.89
C PHE A 12 47.60 49.41 -35.39
N GLY A 13 47.35 48.13 -35.68
CA GLY A 13 46.56 47.65 -36.82
C GLY A 13 45.56 46.59 -36.35
N SER A 14 44.30 46.98 -36.21
CA SER A 14 43.15 46.30 -35.60
C SER A 14 42.56 45.12 -36.41
N SER A 15 43.39 44.29 -37.05
CA SER A 15 42.92 43.22 -37.93
C SER A 15 43.17 41.79 -37.42
N TYR A 16 43.89 41.60 -36.31
CA TYR A 16 44.11 40.27 -35.70
C TYR A 16 43.09 39.88 -34.62
N PHE A 17 42.32 40.82 -34.08
CA PHE A 17 41.35 40.56 -33.01
C PHE A 17 39.99 40.02 -33.52
N LEU A 18 39.65 40.28 -34.79
CA LEU A 18 38.36 39.91 -35.38
C LEU A 18 38.29 38.45 -35.88
N ARG A 19 39.43 37.78 -36.12
CA ARG A 19 39.47 36.38 -36.57
C ARG A 19 39.17 35.38 -35.44
N ASN A 20 39.47 35.70 -34.19
CA ASN A 20 39.19 34.84 -33.03
C ASN A 20 37.73 34.85 -32.58
N ILE A 21 36.96 35.88 -32.92
CA ILE A 21 35.52 35.96 -32.59
C ILE A 21 34.70 34.95 -33.41
N ARG A 22 35.11 34.63 -34.65
CA ARG A 22 34.42 33.61 -35.47
C ARG A 22 34.65 32.19 -34.94
N ALA A 23 35.85 31.88 -34.45
CA ALA A 23 36.14 30.58 -33.84
C ALA A 23 35.39 30.39 -32.51
N LEU A 24 35.29 31.46 -31.69
CA LEU A 24 34.50 31.45 -30.46
C LEU A 24 32.99 31.29 -30.73
N ARG A 25 32.48 31.91 -31.79
CA ARG A 25 31.08 31.75 -32.24
C ARG A 25 30.77 30.33 -32.69
N ILE A 26 31.68 29.67 -33.40
CA ILE A 26 31.49 28.27 -33.86
C ILE A 26 31.53 27.30 -32.68
N LEU A 27 32.43 27.50 -31.71
CA LEU A 27 32.48 26.70 -30.49
C LEU A 27 31.21 26.87 -29.64
N LEU A 28 30.71 28.10 -29.51
CA LEU A 28 29.46 28.40 -28.82
C LEU A 28 28.24 27.80 -29.56
N TYR A 29 28.22 27.83 -30.89
CA TYR A 29 27.20 27.18 -31.72
C TYR A 29 27.18 25.65 -31.54
N LEU A 30 28.35 25.02 -31.44
CA LEU A 30 28.49 23.57 -31.21
C LEU A 30 28.03 23.17 -29.80
N ILE A 31 28.35 23.96 -28.78
CA ILE A 31 27.88 23.74 -27.40
C ILE A 31 26.35 23.89 -27.31
N ILE A 32 25.78 24.90 -27.96
CA ILE A 32 24.32 25.14 -27.99
C ILE A 32 23.58 24.04 -28.78
N MET A 33 24.15 23.56 -29.89
CA MET A 33 23.58 22.41 -30.60
C MET A 33 23.61 21.15 -29.74
N TRP A 34 24.71 20.89 -29.03
CA TRP A 34 24.85 19.72 -28.16
C TRP A 34 23.89 19.74 -26.96
N THR A 35 23.58 20.91 -26.39
CA THR A 35 22.58 21.04 -25.31
C THR A 35 21.13 21.00 -25.82
N SER A 36 20.85 21.55 -27.01
CA SER A 36 19.50 21.53 -27.60
C SER A 36 19.00 20.13 -27.99
N LEU A 37 19.91 19.23 -28.40
CA LEU A 37 19.60 17.84 -28.74
C LEU A 37 19.35 16.94 -27.51
N ASN A 38 19.77 17.37 -26.31
CA ASN A 38 19.63 16.59 -25.07
C ASN A 38 18.64 17.20 -24.05
N CYS A 39 18.22 18.46 -24.21
CA CYS A 39 17.46 19.18 -23.17
C CYS A 39 16.10 19.78 -23.62
N GLY A 40 15.56 19.43 -24.79
CA GLY A 40 14.18 19.80 -25.16
C GLY A 40 13.88 21.31 -25.19
N VAL A 41 14.86 22.14 -25.56
CA VAL A 41 14.69 23.61 -25.60
C VAL A 41 13.73 24.00 -26.74
N SER A 42 12.70 24.80 -26.44
CA SER A 42 11.71 25.28 -27.41
C SER A 42 12.35 26.09 -28.55
N ILE A 43 11.98 25.77 -29.79
CA ILE A 43 12.34 26.48 -31.04
C ILE A 43 12.08 28.00 -30.95
N ALA A 44 11.15 28.44 -30.11
CA ALA A 44 10.85 29.86 -29.90
C ALA A 44 12.04 30.65 -29.29
N ILE A 45 12.84 30.02 -28.44
CA ILE A 45 14.02 30.63 -27.82
C ILE A 45 15.14 30.81 -28.87
N PHE A 46 15.25 29.86 -29.80
CA PHE A 46 16.21 29.89 -30.91
C PHE A 46 15.92 31.04 -31.89
N GLU A 47 14.65 31.29 -32.23
CA GLU A 47 14.25 32.42 -33.09
C GLU A 47 14.47 33.79 -32.42
N MET A 48 14.25 33.88 -31.11
CA MET A 48 14.53 35.09 -30.32
C MET A 48 16.02 35.43 -30.28
N LEU A 49 16.89 34.42 -30.12
CA LEU A 49 18.35 34.57 -30.10
C LEU A 49 18.90 35.00 -31.47
N GLN A 50 18.33 34.49 -32.58
CA GLN A 50 18.70 34.96 -33.92
C GLN A 50 18.34 36.43 -34.16
N LYS A 51 17.15 36.87 -33.70
CA LYS A 51 16.73 38.27 -33.86
C LYS A 51 17.59 39.24 -33.05
N LYS A 52 18.01 38.88 -31.84
CA LYS A 52 18.85 39.75 -30.98
C LYS A 52 20.34 39.74 -31.30
N SER A 53 20.91 38.64 -31.84
CA SER A 53 22.32 38.67 -32.27
C SER A 53 22.58 39.63 -33.45
N LYS A 54 21.52 40.02 -34.17
CA LYS A 54 21.58 41.03 -35.25
C LYS A 54 21.55 42.48 -34.75
N SER A 55 21.18 42.75 -33.49
CA SER A 55 21.03 44.12 -32.98
C SER A 55 22.27 44.70 -32.29
N GLY A 56 23.35 43.91 -32.09
CA GLY A 56 24.64 44.41 -31.61
C GLY A 56 24.71 44.79 -30.13
N ASP A 57 23.70 44.48 -29.32
CA ASP A 57 23.69 44.74 -27.88
C ASP A 57 24.29 43.57 -27.08
N ASP A 58 25.63 43.50 -27.05
CA ASP A 58 26.39 42.42 -26.39
C ASP A 58 26.18 42.36 -24.86
N ASN A 59 25.77 43.46 -24.21
CA ASN A 59 25.46 43.49 -22.76
C ASN A 59 24.10 42.86 -22.41
N SER A 60 23.19 42.71 -23.37
CA SER A 60 21.89 42.07 -23.16
C SER A 60 21.93 40.54 -23.27
N LEU A 61 22.97 39.99 -23.91
CA LEU A 61 23.20 38.56 -24.06
C LEU A 61 23.79 37.94 -22.78
N LEU A 62 24.70 38.65 -22.11
CA LEU A 62 25.26 38.24 -20.82
C LEU A 62 24.25 38.32 -19.66
N THR A 63 23.29 39.25 -19.72
CA THR A 63 22.18 39.36 -18.76
C THR A 63 21.01 38.43 -19.06
N LEU A 64 20.85 37.96 -20.30
CA LEU A 64 19.94 36.84 -20.62
C LEU A 64 20.56 35.47 -20.27
N LEU A 65 21.88 35.35 -20.31
CA LEU A 65 22.61 34.16 -19.83
C LEU A 65 22.63 34.02 -18.30
N SER A 66 22.28 35.10 -17.56
CA SER A 66 21.99 35.04 -16.11
C SER A 66 20.52 34.79 -15.78
N LEU A 67 19.65 34.59 -16.79
CA LEU A 67 18.27 34.17 -16.58
C LEU A 67 18.25 32.63 -16.51
N GLU A 68 18.19 32.15 -15.27
CA GLU A 68 18.02 30.77 -14.79
C GLU A 68 17.34 29.80 -15.78
N THR A 69 18.08 29.25 -16.74
CA THR A 69 17.59 28.23 -17.68
C THR A 69 18.31 26.89 -17.55
N LEU A 70 18.91 26.65 -16.39
CA LEU A 70 19.27 25.29 -15.96
C LEU A 70 18.05 24.69 -15.25
N ALA A 71 17.73 23.44 -15.61
CA ALA A 71 16.50 22.76 -15.24
C ALA A 71 16.22 22.79 -13.73
N LYS A 72 15.07 23.33 -13.33
CA LYS A 72 14.48 23.10 -12.01
C LYS A 72 13.65 21.83 -12.12
N SER A 73 14.01 20.79 -11.37
CA SER A 73 13.22 19.56 -11.32
C SER A 73 12.86 19.26 -9.89
N ILE A 74 11.58 18.98 -9.66
CA ILE A 74 11.07 18.43 -8.42
C ILE A 74 10.30 17.16 -8.75
N THR A 75 10.41 16.15 -7.88
CA THR A 75 9.81 14.84 -8.06
C THR A 75 9.23 14.37 -6.73
N ILE A 76 8.16 13.60 -6.81
CA ILE A 76 7.64 12.77 -5.71
C ILE A 76 8.10 11.35 -6.05
N SER A 77 8.70 10.65 -5.10
CA SER A 77 9.43 9.40 -5.34
C SER A 77 8.71 8.15 -4.84
N ASN A 78 7.67 8.30 -4.03
CA ASN A 78 6.92 7.20 -3.44
C ASN A 78 5.43 7.21 -3.81
N LEU A 79 5.08 7.91 -4.90
CA LEU A 79 3.72 7.96 -5.45
C LEU A 79 3.80 8.14 -6.98
N SER A 80 2.83 7.57 -7.70
CA SER A 80 2.75 7.65 -9.17
C SER A 80 1.64 8.57 -9.68
N ASN A 81 1.88 9.20 -10.83
CA ASN A 81 0.92 10.10 -11.47
C ASN A 81 -0.23 9.38 -12.20
N THR A 82 -0.42 8.08 -11.97
CA THR A 82 -1.50 7.28 -12.57
C THR A 82 -2.88 7.70 -12.10
N GLY A 83 -2.96 8.42 -10.97
CA GLY A 83 -4.21 8.83 -10.32
C GLY A 83 -4.80 7.77 -9.39
N ASN A 84 -4.19 6.58 -9.33
CA ASN A 84 -4.62 5.43 -8.55
C ASN A 84 -3.56 5.01 -7.51
N SER A 85 -2.69 5.92 -7.06
CA SER A 85 -1.72 5.55 -6.02
C SER A 85 -2.42 5.44 -4.65
N VAL A 86 -2.06 4.43 -3.87
CA VAL A 86 -2.42 4.30 -2.45
C VAL A 86 -1.25 4.77 -1.59
N ILE A 87 -1.52 5.61 -0.60
CA ILE A 87 -0.55 6.05 0.38
C ILE A 87 -0.50 5.02 1.50
N GLU A 88 0.58 4.26 1.58
CA GLU A 88 0.80 3.24 2.61
C GLU A 88 1.88 3.66 3.63
N THR A 89 2.10 4.97 3.76
CA THR A 89 3.12 5.59 4.62
C THR A 89 2.56 6.87 5.25
N GLY A 90 3.13 7.33 6.36
CA GLY A 90 2.84 8.65 6.93
C GLY A 90 3.58 9.80 6.23
N PHE A 91 4.39 9.53 5.21
CA PHE A 91 5.27 10.53 4.58
C PHE A 91 5.17 10.50 3.06
N ILE A 92 5.24 11.69 2.45
CA ILE A 92 5.59 11.82 1.03
C ILE A 92 7.05 12.26 0.93
N VAL A 93 7.78 11.65 0.01
CA VAL A 93 9.21 11.90 -0.16
C VAL A 93 9.55 12.17 -1.61
N GLY A 94 10.69 12.83 -1.82
CA GLY A 94 11.14 13.08 -3.17
C GLY A 94 12.49 13.76 -3.27
N ALA A 95 12.85 14.08 -4.52
CA ALA A 95 14.05 14.81 -4.83
C ALA A 95 13.74 16.17 -5.47
N ALA A 96 14.57 17.17 -5.17
CA ALA A 96 14.55 18.47 -5.82
C ALA A 96 15.95 18.90 -6.25
N PHE A 97 16.05 19.48 -7.45
CA PHE A 97 17.28 19.99 -8.02
C PHE A 97 17.06 21.37 -8.63
N ASP A 98 17.98 22.28 -8.31
CA ASP A 98 18.12 23.58 -8.95
C ASP A 98 19.62 23.90 -9.04
N SER A 99 20.05 24.37 -10.21
CA SER A 99 21.39 24.92 -10.45
C SER A 99 21.84 26.01 -9.48
N ASN A 100 20.90 26.78 -8.92
CA ASN A 100 21.16 27.84 -7.94
C ASN A 100 20.97 27.36 -6.50
N SER A 101 20.93 26.05 -6.29
CA SER A 101 20.58 25.37 -5.03
C SER A 101 19.09 25.48 -4.68
N VAL A 102 18.55 24.43 -4.06
CA VAL A 102 17.21 24.42 -3.50
C VAL A 102 17.28 24.93 -2.07
N SER A 103 16.56 26.02 -1.76
CA SER A 103 16.49 26.58 -0.40
C SER A 103 15.38 25.96 0.44
N SER A 104 14.27 25.58 -0.20
CA SER A 104 13.18 24.84 0.47
C SER A 104 12.34 24.08 -0.54
N VAL A 105 11.67 23.03 -0.05
CA VAL A 105 10.57 22.36 -0.74
C VAL A 105 9.29 22.66 0.03
N GLU A 106 8.18 22.84 -0.67
CA GLU A 106 6.88 23.14 -0.08
C GLU A 106 5.80 22.23 -0.66
N VAL A 107 4.88 21.82 0.21
CA VAL A 107 3.76 20.93 -0.11
C VAL A 107 2.45 21.63 0.22
N SER A 108 1.46 21.52 -0.67
CA SER A 108 0.08 21.94 -0.46
C SER A 108 -0.82 20.72 -0.62
N LEU A 109 -1.62 20.45 0.42
CA LEU A 109 -2.60 19.38 0.45
C LEU A 109 -4.00 19.96 0.23
N ASP A 110 -4.79 19.36 -0.66
CA ASP A 110 -6.19 19.68 -0.92
C ASP A 110 -6.49 21.16 -1.22
N GLY A 111 -5.58 21.81 -1.95
CA GLY A 111 -5.67 23.24 -2.28
C GLY A 111 -5.40 24.17 -1.10
N GLY A 112 -4.93 23.64 0.03
CA GLY A 112 -4.47 24.39 1.20
C GLY A 112 -3.18 25.17 0.95
N PRO A 113 -2.66 25.88 1.97
CA PRO A 113 -1.41 26.65 1.83
C PRO A 113 -0.22 25.72 1.56
N PHE A 114 0.78 26.24 0.85
CA PHE A 114 2.08 25.59 0.73
C PHE A 114 2.84 25.71 2.06
N LEU A 115 3.12 24.57 2.68
CA LEU A 115 3.87 24.42 3.93
C LEU A 115 5.24 23.79 3.66
N PRO A 116 6.28 24.13 4.44
CA PRO A 116 7.63 23.64 4.20
C PRO A 116 7.75 22.13 4.47
N ALA A 117 8.45 21.43 3.60
CA ALA A 117 8.94 20.07 3.83
C ALA A 117 10.27 20.09 4.59
N THR A 118 10.64 18.95 5.16
CA THR A 118 11.97 18.72 5.74
C THR A 118 12.96 18.36 4.64
N GLY A 119 14.16 18.95 4.68
CA GLY A 119 15.19 18.72 3.65
C GLY A 119 15.04 19.60 2.42
N THR A 120 15.93 19.40 1.44
CA THR A 120 15.98 20.20 0.21
C THR A 120 16.20 19.30 -1.00
N SER A 121 17.44 18.81 -1.19
CA SER A 121 17.77 17.93 -2.31
C SER A 121 17.06 16.60 -2.25
N ASN A 122 17.06 15.99 -1.06
CA ASN A 122 16.11 14.95 -0.67
C ASN A 122 15.20 15.58 0.36
N TRP A 123 13.90 15.44 0.17
CA TRP A 123 12.91 16.08 1.01
C TRP A 123 11.85 15.07 1.44
N ALA A 124 11.26 15.31 2.61
CA ALA A 124 10.18 14.54 3.18
C ALA A 124 9.14 15.47 3.79
N TYR A 125 7.86 15.14 3.64
CA TYR A 125 6.76 15.87 4.24
C TYR A 125 5.82 14.89 4.94
N GLN A 126 5.59 15.13 6.23
CA GLN A 126 4.69 14.33 7.04
C GLN A 126 3.25 14.65 6.66
N LEU A 127 2.48 13.62 6.35
CA LEU A 127 1.05 13.72 6.09
C LEU A 127 0.28 13.99 7.39
N PRO A 128 -0.98 14.45 7.31
CA PRO A 128 -1.82 14.61 8.50
C PRO A 128 -1.88 13.31 9.32
N ASN A 129 -1.70 13.44 10.63
CA ASN A 129 -1.61 12.32 11.58
C ASN A 129 -2.44 12.57 12.84
N GLY A 130 -2.51 11.56 13.71
CA GLY A 130 -3.34 11.53 14.90
C GLY A 130 -4.79 11.84 14.58
N ALA A 131 -5.40 12.76 15.33
CA ALA A 131 -6.80 13.14 15.10
C ALA A 131 -7.07 13.81 13.73
N ASN A 132 -6.03 14.14 12.96
CA ASN A 132 -6.16 14.72 11.62
C ASN A 132 -5.83 13.72 10.51
N THR A 133 -5.52 12.46 10.83
CA THR A 133 -5.27 11.42 9.83
C THR A 133 -6.41 11.37 8.83
N TRP A 134 -6.08 11.25 7.55
CA TRP A 134 -7.08 11.09 6.51
C TRP A 134 -7.86 9.79 6.70
N LYS A 135 -9.14 9.79 6.32
CA LYS A 135 -9.94 8.57 6.34
C LYS A 135 -9.39 7.60 5.31
N ILE A 136 -9.33 6.33 5.67
CA ILE A 136 -8.94 5.29 4.72
C ILE A 136 -9.84 5.34 3.47
N GLY A 137 -9.23 5.22 2.29
CA GLY A 137 -9.88 5.30 0.98
C GLY A 137 -10.19 6.72 0.47
N SER A 138 -10.09 7.76 1.31
CA SER A 138 -10.36 9.13 0.85
C SER A 138 -9.30 9.61 -0.14
N LEU A 139 -9.77 10.30 -1.19
CA LEU A 139 -8.92 10.81 -2.27
C LEU A 139 -8.42 12.21 -1.92
N HIS A 140 -7.11 12.43 -2.09
CA HIS A 140 -6.45 13.69 -1.78
C HIS A 140 -5.64 14.21 -2.96
N SER A 141 -5.46 15.52 -3.02
CA SER A 141 -4.60 16.21 -3.99
C SER A 141 -3.38 16.78 -3.31
N ILE A 142 -2.21 16.49 -3.87
CA ILE A 142 -0.91 16.85 -3.31
C ILE A 142 -0.17 17.65 -4.37
N ASN A 143 0.24 18.87 -4.01
CA ASN A 143 0.97 19.78 -4.88
C ASN A 143 2.32 20.10 -4.25
N VAL A 144 3.41 19.88 -4.98
CA VAL A 144 4.78 20.07 -4.46
C VAL A 144 5.55 21.02 -5.36
N ARG A 145 6.28 21.97 -4.77
CA ARG A 145 7.18 22.89 -5.49
C ARG A 145 8.45 23.14 -4.70
N SER A 146 9.53 23.52 -5.38
CA SER A 146 10.76 23.99 -4.73
C SER A 146 10.91 25.51 -4.83
N LYS A 147 11.69 26.09 -3.91
CA LYS A 147 12.16 27.47 -3.93
C LYS A 147 13.68 27.51 -3.93
N ASN A 148 14.23 28.53 -4.57
CA ASN A 148 15.64 28.86 -4.48
C ASN A 148 15.88 30.04 -3.52
N PRO A 149 17.15 30.35 -3.16
CA PRO A 149 17.46 31.43 -2.22
C PRO A 149 16.98 32.82 -2.64
N THR A 150 16.70 33.05 -3.93
CA THR A 150 16.14 34.30 -4.44
C THR A 150 14.61 34.37 -4.37
N GLY A 151 13.95 33.32 -3.89
CA GLY A 151 12.50 33.24 -3.76
C GLY A 151 11.75 32.75 -5.00
N ASN A 152 12.47 32.41 -6.08
CA ASN A 152 11.85 31.88 -7.29
C ASN A 152 11.33 30.46 -7.02
N VAL A 153 10.09 30.19 -7.44
CA VAL A 153 9.44 28.88 -7.32
C VAL A 153 9.62 28.04 -8.59
N SER A 154 9.71 26.72 -8.44
CA SER A 154 9.58 25.78 -9.56
C SER A 154 8.13 25.69 -10.05
N ALA A 155 7.92 25.04 -11.20
CA ALA A 155 6.61 24.49 -11.51
C ALA A 155 6.20 23.49 -10.42
N SER A 156 4.91 23.44 -10.09
CA SER A 156 4.38 22.46 -9.14
C SER A 156 4.22 21.10 -9.83
N VAL A 157 4.56 20.04 -9.11
CA VAL A 157 4.13 18.67 -9.43
C VAL A 157 2.86 18.40 -8.64
N SER A 158 1.81 17.94 -9.33
CA SER A 158 0.51 17.63 -8.74
C SER A 158 0.23 16.14 -8.90
N ILE A 159 -0.17 15.50 -7.81
CA ILE A 159 -0.55 14.09 -7.78
C ILE A 159 -1.86 13.93 -7.00
N SER A 160 -2.64 12.93 -7.38
CA SER A 160 -3.80 12.49 -6.61
C SER A 160 -3.53 11.07 -6.11
N ALA A 161 -3.81 10.84 -4.84
CA ALA A 161 -3.60 9.55 -4.19
C ALA A 161 -4.67 9.32 -3.11
N ARG A 162 -4.92 8.06 -2.79
CA ARG A 162 -5.86 7.67 -1.73
C ARG A 162 -5.11 7.37 -0.46
N GLN A 163 -5.71 7.71 0.68
CA GLN A 163 -5.19 7.25 1.95
C GLN A 163 -5.35 5.73 2.07
N GLY A 164 -4.26 5.02 2.26
CA GLY A 164 -4.25 3.61 2.62
C GLY A 164 -3.80 3.41 4.06
N LYS A 165 -3.49 2.16 4.38
CA LYS A 165 -2.99 1.78 5.69
C LYS A 165 -1.49 2.04 5.79
N ASN A 166 -1.06 2.74 6.84
CA ASN A 166 0.36 3.01 7.07
C ASN A 166 1.13 1.72 7.44
N LYS A 167 2.14 1.37 6.66
CA LYS A 167 3.02 0.20 6.80
C LYS A 167 4.51 0.59 6.88
N ASP A 168 4.81 1.89 6.93
CA ASP A 168 6.17 2.44 6.95
C ASP A 168 6.62 2.69 8.41
N ILE A 169 7.45 1.78 8.93
CA ILE A 169 7.86 1.76 10.34
C ILE A 169 8.91 2.84 10.59
N ASN A 170 9.81 3.10 9.65
CA ASN A 170 10.91 4.05 9.79
C ASN A 170 10.60 5.45 9.19
N GLY A 171 9.42 5.64 8.60
CA GLY A 171 8.99 6.91 8.03
C GLY A 171 9.86 7.39 6.86
N ASP A 172 10.47 6.47 6.11
CA ASP A 172 11.31 6.82 4.96
C ASP A 172 10.51 7.04 3.66
N GLY A 173 9.18 6.89 3.74
CA GLY A 173 8.24 7.06 2.65
C GLY A 173 7.91 5.75 1.93
N TYR A 174 8.45 4.61 2.35
CA TYR A 174 8.23 3.34 1.69
C TYR A 174 7.72 2.29 2.68
N PRO A 175 6.68 1.50 2.32
CA PRO A 175 6.18 0.42 3.16
C PRO A 175 7.26 -0.59 3.55
N ASP A 176 7.23 -1.00 4.82
CA ASP A 176 8.13 -1.99 5.39
C ASP A 176 7.46 -3.36 5.50
N LEU A 177 8.27 -4.39 5.73
CA LEU A 177 7.81 -5.76 5.84
C LEU A 177 8.09 -6.34 7.24
N ALA A 178 7.03 -6.72 7.95
CA ALA A 178 7.13 -7.55 9.15
C ALA A 178 6.84 -9.02 8.82
N VAL A 179 7.69 -9.94 9.31
CA VAL A 179 7.57 -11.38 9.06
C VAL A 179 7.69 -12.17 10.35
N GLY A 180 6.74 -13.07 10.59
CA GLY A 180 6.73 -13.96 11.74
C GLY A 180 7.47 -15.28 11.52
N ALA A 181 8.11 -15.75 12.60
CA ALA A 181 8.76 -17.04 12.73
C ALA A 181 8.33 -17.69 14.06
N PRO A 182 7.07 -18.15 14.17
CA PRO A 182 6.47 -18.56 15.45
C PRO A 182 7.15 -19.77 16.10
N SER A 183 7.85 -20.61 15.33
CA SER A 183 8.55 -21.78 15.88
C SER A 183 10.01 -21.51 16.23
N ALA A 184 10.51 -20.29 15.95
CA ALA A 184 11.89 -19.89 16.23
C ALA A 184 12.27 -20.13 17.69
N SER A 185 13.53 -20.56 17.91
CA SER A 185 14.10 -20.77 19.23
C SER A 185 13.22 -21.64 20.14
N SER A 186 12.85 -22.81 19.65
CA SER A 186 11.98 -23.79 20.36
C SER A 186 10.62 -23.21 20.74
N ASN A 187 9.88 -22.70 19.75
CA ASN A 187 8.55 -22.09 19.92
C ASN A 187 8.53 -20.85 20.82
N THR A 188 9.69 -20.25 21.08
CA THR A 188 9.73 -18.90 21.65
C THR A 188 9.04 -17.91 20.71
N GLY A 189 9.27 -18.09 19.41
CA GLY A 189 8.72 -17.26 18.36
C GLY A 189 9.50 -15.94 18.21
N GLN A 190 9.56 -15.44 16.98
CA GLN A 190 10.23 -14.20 16.62
C GLN A 190 9.47 -13.44 15.54
N VAL A 191 9.62 -12.12 15.53
CA VAL A 191 9.22 -11.26 14.41
C VAL A 191 10.45 -10.54 13.88
N PHE A 192 10.61 -10.52 12.57
CA PHE A 192 11.68 -9.80 11.88
C PHE A 192 11.09 -8.63 11.10
N LEU A 193 11.76 -7.48 11.16
CA LEU A 193 11.40 -6.29 10.40
C LEU A 193 12.44 -6.04 9.32
N PHE A 194 11.97 -5.82 8.09
CA PHE A 194 12.77 -5.51 6.93
C PHE A 194 12.28 -4.18 6.40
N TYR A 195 13.14 -3.17 6.45
CA TYR A 195 12.80 -1.87 5.94
C TYR A 195 13.04 -1.81 4.43
N SER A 196 12.20 -1.06 3.73
CA SER A 196 12.44 -0.81 2.30
C SER A 196 13.74 -0.03 2.09
N SER A 197 14.34 -0.18 0.91
CA SER A 197 15.51 0.60 0.49
C SER A 197 15.13 1.61 -0.59
N GLY A 198 14.06 2.34 -0.32
CA GLY A 198 13.48 3.30 -1.25
C GLY A 198 12.87 2.63 -2.47
N SER A 199 13.10 3.23 -3.65
CA SER A 199 12.55 2.72 -4.92
C SER A 199 13.10 1.38 -5.40
N VAL A 200 14.01 0.76 -4.65
CA VAL A 200 14.48 -0.60 -4.90
C VAL A 200 13.60 -1.63 -4.19
N GLY A 201 12.82 -1.23 -3.17
CA GLY A 201 12.04 -2.13 -2.34
C GLY A 201 12.87 -2.86 -1.28
N ILE A 202 12.35 -3.97 -0.79
CA ILE A 202 13.00 -4.83 0.20
C ILE A 202 14.21 -5.54 -0.44
N ILE A 203 15.42 -5.35 0.09
CA ILE A 203 16.66 -5.96 -0.45
C ILE A 203 17.32 -6.99 0.48
N ALA A 204 16.74 -7.22 1.66
CA ALA A 204 17.28 -8.18 2.62
C ALA A 204 17.28 -9.59 2.02
N SER A 205 18.39 -10.33 2.16
CA SER A 205 18.52 -11.68 1.59
C SER A 205 18.45 -12.81 2.63
N ASN A 206 18.50 -12.46 3.92
CA ASN A 206 18.48 -13.40 5.04
C ASN A 206 18.20 -12.66 6.35
N LEU A 207 18.01 -13.42 7.45
CA LEU A 207 17.69 -12.85 8.76
C LEU A 207 18.77 -11.94 9.36
N ALA A 208 20.05 -12.09 9.00
CA ALA A 208 21.11 -11.22 9.50
C ALA A 208 21.07 -9.82 8.85
N ALA A 209 20.34 -9.68 7.73
CA ALA A 209 20.06 -8.41 7.08
C ALA A 209 18.75 -7.76 7.56
N ALA A 210 18.03 -8.37 8.53
CA ALA A 210 16.86 -7.74 9.13
C ALA A 210 17.27 -6.46 9.87
N ASN A 211 16.44 -5.42 9.77
CA ASN A 211 16.65 -4.15 10.46
C ASN A 211 16.38 -4.28 11.97
N ALA A 212 15.43 -5.14 12.33
CA ALA A 212 15.17 -5.52 13.71
C ALA A 212 14.68 -6.98 13.82
N SER A 213 14.88 -7.57 15.00
CA SER A 213 14.33 -8.87 15.36
C SER A 213 13.85 -8.85 16.81
N ILE A 214 12.60 -9.23 17.03
CA ILE A 214 11.95 -9.22 18.34
C ILE A 214 11.70 -10.66 18.77
N SER A 215 12.21 -11.03 19.94
CA SER A 215 12.01 -12.38 20.50
C SER A 215 10.83 -12.45 21.47
N GLY A 216 10.04 -13.52 21.35
CA GLY A 216 8.95 -13.85 22.27
C GLY A 216 9.42 -14.40 23.61
N THR A 217 8.46 -14.93 24.37
CA THR A 217 8.75 -15.75 25.56
C THR A 217 8.69 -17.24 25.22
N ALA A 218 9.29 -18.09 26.06
CA ALA A 218 9.38 -19.52 25.79
C ALA A 218 8.02 -20.18 25.54
N ASN A 219 7.92 -20.98 24.47
CA ASN A 219 6.70 -21.69 24.05
C ASN A 219 5.48 -20.78 23.81
N SER A 220 5.69 -19.50 23.49
CA SER A 220 4.62 -18.53 23.28
C SER A 220 4.12 -18.45 21.85
N THR A 221 4.87 -19.02 20.89
CA THR A 221 4.63 -18.91 19.44
C THR A 221 4.46 -17.46 18.97
N PHE A 222 5.23 -16.54 19.54
CA PHE A 222 5.23 -15.12 19.17
C PHE A 222 5.50 -14.90 17.68
N GLY A 223 4.75 -13.99 17.06
CA GLY A 223 4.80 -13.73 15.62
C GLY A 223 3.96 -14.70 14.80
N ASN A 224 3.04 -15.45 15.42
CA ASN A 224 2.14 -16.33 14.66
C ASN A 224 1.20 -15.51 13.75
N PHE A 225 0.80 -14.32 14.20
CA PHE A 225 0.09 -13.31 13.43
C PHE A 225 0.71 -11.94 13.71
N VAL A 226 0.85 -11.13 12.67
CA VAL A 226 1.46 -9.79 12.73
C VAL A 226 0.70 -8.84 11.82
N ASP A 227 0.66 -7.57 12.20
CA ASP A 227 0.08 -6.50 11.40
C ASP A 227 0.74 -5.16 11.74
N LEU A 228 0.71 -4.23 10.78
CA LEU A 228 1.28 -2.89 10.89
C LEU A 228 0.19 -1.83 10.81
N GLY A 229 0.35 -0.73 11.54
CA GLY A 229 -0.57 0.40 11.55
C GLY A 229 -0.18 1.43 12.60
N ASP A 230 -0.57 2.68 12.41
CA ASP A 230 -0.19 3.80 13.31
C ASP A 230 -1.18 3.89 14.48
N VAL A 231 -0.91 3.18 15.58
CA VAL A 231 -1.84 3.11 16.72
C VAL A 231 -1.70 4.32 17.64
N ASN A 232 -0.54 4.97 17.66
CA ASN A 232 -0.27 6.15 18.48
C ASN A 232 -0.46 7.48 17.69
N GLY A 233 -0.71 7.42 16.38
CA GLY A 233 -0.98 8.56 15.51
C GLY A 233 0.22 9.47 15.28
N ASP A 234 1.45 8.97 15.38
CA ASP A 234 2.67 9.77 15.23
C ASP A 234 3.18 9.85 13.78
N GLY A 235 2.52 9.17 12.85
CA GLY A 235 2.85 9.08 11.43
C GLY A 235 3.79 7.92 11.07
N TYR A 236 4.24 7.12 12.04
CA TYR A 236 5.05 5.93 11.80
C TYR A 236 4.23 4.68 12.05
N ALA A 237 4.43 3.62 11.27
CA ALA A 237 3.70 2.38 11.48
C ALA A 237 4.22 1.65 12.74
N ASP A 238 3.30 1.25 13.60
CA ASP A 238 3.55 0.42 14.77
C ASP A 238 3.30 -1.06 14.43
N LEU A 239 3.78 -1.96 15.30
CA LEU A 239 3.61 -3.40 15.14
C LEU A 239 2.65 -3.99 16.18
N ALA A 240 1.64 -4.72 15.73
CA ALA A 240 0.89 -5.67 16.55
C ALA A 240 1.33 -7.11 16.26
N ALA A 241 1.57 -7.91 17.30
CA ALA A 241 2.03 -9.29 17.15
C ALA A 241 1.42 -10.24 18.20
N GLY A 242 0.90 -11.38 17.74
CA GLY A 242 0.27 -12.40 18.58
C GLY A 242 1.26 -13.47 19.07
N ALA A 243 1.08 -13.90 20.32
CA ALA A 243 1.75 -15.03 20.96
C ALA A 243 0.71 -16.02 21.49
N THR A 244 0.16 -16.82 20.56
CA THR A 244 -1.05 -17.61 20.74
C THR A 244 -0.91 -18.73 21.76
N ALA A 245 0.25 -19.37 21.85
CA ALA A 245 0.50 -20.48 22.76
C ALA A 245 0.91 -20.04 24.18
N TYR A 246 1.10 -18.73 24.40
CA TYR A 246 1.56 -18.19 25.68
C TYR A 246 0.78 -18.75 26.87
N SER A 247 1.52 -19.19 27.90
CA SER A 247 1.00 -19.65 29.19
C SER A 247 -0.18 -20.62 29.05
N ALA A 248 0.07 -21.80 28.48
CA ALA A 248 -0.95 -22.83 28.25
C ALA A 248 -2.15 -22.29 27.45
N ASN A 249 -1.87 -21.69 26.28
CA ASN A 249 -2.90 -21.17 25.36
C ASN A 249 -3.75 -20.03 25.96
N THR A 250 -3.24 -19.30 26.95
CA THR A 250 -3.86 -18.03 27.38
C THR A 250 -3.87 -17.04 26.21
N GLY A 251 -2.76 -16.98 25.48
CA GLY A 251 -2.57 -16.06 24.37
C GLY A 251 -2.26 -14.63 24.84
N GLN A 252 -1.42 -13.94 24.07
CA GLN A 252 -1.08 -12.53 24.27
C GLN A 252 -1.01 -11.80 22.94
N VAL A 253 -1.29 -10.50 22.98
CA VAL A 253 -0.98 -9.56 21.89
C VAL A 253 -0.01 -8.51 22.43
N TYR A 254 1.04 -8.24 21.68
CA TYR A 254 2.04 -7.21 21.97
C TYR A 254 1.93 -6.10 20.94
N ILE A 255 2.00 -4.86 21.42
CA ILE A 255 2.10 -3.65 20.58
C ILE A 255 3.47 -3.02 20.80
N PHE A 256 4.15 -2.70 19.70
CA PHE A 256 5.43 -2.00 19.70
C PHE A 256 5.29 -0.72 18.91
N HIS A 257 5.43 0.41 19.59
CA HIS A 257 5.44 1.69 18.88
C HIS A 257 6.76 1.89 18.15
N SER A 258 6.71 2.49 16.97
CA SER A 258 7.89 3.00 16.31
C SER A 258 8.54 4.12 17.13
N THR A 259 9.84 4.35 16.90
CA THR A 259 10.62 5.43 17.53
C THR A 259 11.09 6.44 16.49
N GLY A 260 10.22 6.74 15.53
CA GLY A 260 10.52 7.62 14.40
C GLY A 260 11.44 6.95 13.38
N ILE A 261 12.45 7.68 12.88
CA ILE A 261 13.34 7.18 11.81
C ILE A 261 14.18 5.94 12.16
N THR A 262 14.33 5.64 13.45
CA THR A 262 14.98 4.39 13.89
C THR A 262 14.06 3.18 13.81
N GLY A 263 12.75 3.40 13.60
CA GLY A 263 11.73 2.38 13.59
C GLY A 263 11.54 1.74 14.96
N ILE A 264 11.23 0.44 15.01
CA ILE A 264 11.05 -0.29 16.27
C ILE A 264 12.41 -0.78 16.81
N SER A 265 12.79 -0.31 18.01
CA SER A 265 14.06 -0.66 18.67
C SER A 265 13.97 -1.83 19.66
N ALA A 266 12.81 -2.49 19.75
CA ALA A 266 12.60 -3.63 20.62
C ALA A 266 13.45 -4.85 20.19
N SER A 267 14.02 -5.54 21.18
CA SER A 267 14.74 -6.81 20.95
C SER A 267 14.01 -8.03 21.50
N SER A 268 13.04 -7.79 22.40
CA SER A 268 12.17 -8.82 22.96
C SER A 268 10.81 -8.24 23.29
N VAL A 269 9.83 -9.11 23.52
CA VAL A 269 8.49 -8.75 24.00
C VAL A 269 8.49 -8.02 25.35
N GLY A 270 9.58 -8.09 26.13
CA GLY A 270 9.76 -7.28 27.34
C GLY A 270 9.91 -5.78 27.07
N ASN A 271 10.13 -5.38 25.81
CA ASN A 271 10.18 -3.99 25.36
C ASN A 271 8.88 -3.52 24.70
N ALA A 272 7.81 -4.32 24.73
CA ALA A 272 6.53 -3.92 24.15
C ALA A 272 5.99 -2.66 24.85
N SER A 273 5.44 -1.73 24.06
CA SER A 273 4.71 -0.57 24.58
C SER A 273 3.51 -1.02 25.40
N THR A 274 2.79 -2.03 24.89
CA THR A 274 1.61 -2.61 25.53
C THR A 274 1.60 -4.13 25.37
N THR A 275 1.18 -4.82 26.43
CA THR A 275 0.95 -6.27 26.43
C THR A 275 -0.48 -6.54 26.88
N ILE A 276 -1.28 -7.18 26.03
CA ILE A 276 -2.66 -7.57 26.32
C ILE A 276 -2.69 -9.07 26.59
N THR A 277 -3.06 -9.45 27.81
CA THR A 277 -3.18 -10.86 28.20
C THR A 277 -4.60 -11.37 28.02
N GLY A 278 -4.74 -12.53 27.38
CA GLY A 278 -6.03 -13.20 27.15
C GLY A 278 -6.58 -13.94 28.37
N ILE A 279 -7.71 -14.61 28.15
CA ILE A 279 -8.29 -15.55 29.11
C ILE A 279 -7.54 -16.88 29.01
N ALA A 280 -7.32 -17.58 30.12
CA ALA A 280 -6.67 -18.89 30.11
C ALA A 280 -7.33 -19.85 29.10
N GLY A 281 -6.53 -20.46 28.23
CA GLY A 281 -6.99 -21.39 27.20
C GLY A 281 -7.77 -20.77 26.02
N SER A 282 -7.84 -19.44 25.91
CA SER A 282 -8.61 -18.76 24.85
C SER A 282 -7.82 -18.50 23.55
N GLN A 283 -6.49 -18.51 23.61
CA GLN A 283 -5.58 -18.14 22.52
C GLN A 283 -5.85 -16.75 21.94
N LEU A 284 -5.95 -15.72 22.80
CA LEU A 284 -5.96 -14.33 22.33
C LEU A 284 -4.76 -14.05 21.41
N GLY A 285 -4.99 -13.34 20.31
CA GLY A 285 -3.96 -13.03 19.32
C GLY A 285 -3.83 -14.07 18.21
N TYR A 286 -4.77 -15.02 18.09
CA TYR A 286 -4.81 -15.98 16.98
C TYR A 286 -5.17 -15.35 15.64
N THR A 287 -5.79 -14.18 15.66
CA THR A 287 -5.89 -13.31 14.49
C THR A 287 -5.88 -11.90 15.04
N LEU A 288 -5.36 -10.95 14.27
CA LEU A 288 -5.38 -9.55 14.63
C LEU A 288 -5.42 -8.68 13.37
N ALA A 289 -5.97 -7.48 13.52
CA ALA A 289 -5.87 -6.41 12.53
C ALA A 289 -5.83 -5.06 13.27
N LEU A 290 -5.06 -4.15 12.72
CA LEU A 290 -5.02 -2.74 13.08
C LEU A 290 -5.85 -1.94 12.07
N GLY A 291 -6.66 -1.01 12.55
CA GLY A 291 -7.49 -0.14 11.70
C GLY A 291 -8.36 0.78 12.54
N ASP A 292 -8.70 1.95 12.01
CA ASP A 292 -9.50 2.95 12.72
C ASP A 292 -10.99 2.62 12.63
N VAL A 293 -11.49 1.83 13.59
CA VAL A 293 -12.90 1.39 13.59
C VAL A 293 -13.84 2.44 14.17
N ASN A 294 -13.32 3.40 14.93
CA ASN A 294 -14.10 4.44 15.58
C ASN A 294 -14.00 5.83 14.88
N GLY A 295 -13.10 5.96 13.90
CA GLY A 295 -12.89 7.16 13.09
C GLY A 295 -12.25 8.33 13.84
N ASP A 296 -11.44 8.07 14.87
CA ASP A 296 -10.73 9.09 15.64
C ASP A 296 -9.34 9.44 15.09
N GLY A 297 -8.93 8.79 14.01
CA GLY A 297 -7.66 9.00 13.30
C GLY A 297 -6.49 8.18 13.84
N TYR A 298 -6.72 7.33 14.86
CA TYR A 298 -5.73 6.41 15.40
C TYR A 298 -6.13 4.96 15.08
N ALA A 299 -5.16 4.11 14.72
CA ALA A 299 -5.48 2.71 14.48
C ALA A 299 -5.86 2.00 15.79
N ASP A 300 -7.02 1.33 15.78
CA ASP A 300 -7.48 0.47 16.86
C ASP A 300 -6.99 -0.97 16.65
N LEU A 301 -7.04 -1.81 17.68
CA LEU A 301 -6.73 -3.24 17.59
C LEU A 301 -8.00 -4.08 17.63
N ALA A 302 -8.22 -4.87 16.60
CA ALA A 302 -9.20 -5.96 16.59
C ALA A 302 -8.48 -7.32 16.67
N THR A 303 -8.94 -8.24 17.53
CA THR A 303 -8.29 -9.56 17.69
C THR A 303 -9.25 -10.67 18.10
N GLY A 304 -8.91 -11.90 17.75
CA GLY A 304 -9.69 -13.10 18.07
C GLY A 304 -9.03 -14.02 19.10
N ALA A 305 -9.88 -14.71 19.88
CA ALA A 305 -9.55 -15.76 20.83
C ALA A 305 -10.47 -16.97 20.58
N TYR A 306 -10.23 -17.67 19.47
CA TYR A 306 -11.17 -18.66 18.94
C TYR A 306 -11.38 -19.88 19.85
N MET A 307 -10.43 -20.22 20.72
CA MET A 307 -10.53 -21.36 21.65
C MET A 307 -11.39 -21.06 22.88
N TYR A 308 -11.79 -19.80 23.08
CA TYR A 308 -12.63 -19.40 24.22
C TYR A 308 -13.85 -20.30 24.39
N SER A 309 -14.11 -20.71 25.64
CA SER A 309 -15.26 -21.53 26.04
C SER A 309 -15.49 -22.75 25.15
N ASN A 310 -14.47 -23.61 25.02
CA ASN A 310 -14.51 -24.79 24.16
C ASN A 310 -14.82 -24.45 22.70
N HIS A 311 -14.07 -23.52 22.11
CA HIS A 311 -14.21 -23.12 20.70
C HIS A 311 -15.50 -22.37 20.34
N ALA A 312 -16.18 -21.76 21.33
CA ALA A 312 -17.22 -20.77 21.06
C ALA A 312 -16.63 -19.53 20.40
N GLY A 313 -15.41 -19.18 20.80
CA GLY A 313 -14.65 -18.04 20.27
C GLY A 313 -15.16 -16.70 20.79
N GLN A 314 -14.23 -15.76 20.90
CA GLN A 314 -14.50 -14.36 21.21
C GLN A 314 -13.67 -13.44 20.32
N ALA A 315 -14.27 -12.33 19.90
CA ALA A 315 -13.55 -11.21 19.31
C ALA A 315 -13.50 -10.04 20.27
N TYR A 316 -12.42 -9.28 20.22
CA TYR A 316 -12.20 -8.09 21.02
C TYR A 316 -11.80 -6.93 20.12
N VAL A 317 -12.25 -5.74 20.48
CA VAL A 317 -11.77 -4.47 19.93
C VAL A 317 -11.23 -3.63 21.08
N PHE A 318 -10.03 -3.12 20.91
CA PHE A 318 -9.38 -2.19 21.82
C PHE A 318 -9.17 -0.88 21.07
N HIS A 319 -9.85 0.18 21.50
CA HIS A 319 -9.63 1.48 20.88
C HIS A 319 -8.30 2.07 21.35
N SER A 320 -7.66 2.84 20.46
CA SER A 320 -6.53 3.67 20.83
C SER A 320 -6.97 4.77 21.81
N THR A 321 -6.01 5.25 22.60
CA THR A 321 -6.17 6.37 23.53
C THR A 321 -5.40 7.59 23.05
N GLY A 322 -5.44 7.81 21.73
CA GLY A 322 -4.72 8.87 21.04
C GLY A 322 -3.21 8.61 21.03
N GLY A 323 -2.42 9.65 21.30
CA GLY A 323 -0.95 9.58 21.37
C GLY A 323 -0.36 8.52 22.31
N ALA A 324 -1.15 7.99 23.25
CA ALA A 324 -0.72 6.91 24.13
C ALA A 324 -0.84 5.51 23.49
N GLY A 325 -1.52 5.39 22.34
CA GLY A 325 -1.81 4.12 21.68
C GLY A 325 -2.84 3.28 22.45
N ILE A 326 -2.80 1.97 22.23
CA ILE A 326 -3.59 1.00 23.02
C ILE A 326 -3.01 0.89 24.43
N THR A 327 -3.82 1.09 25.48
CA THR A 327 -3.35 1.06 26.89
C THR A 327 -3.91 -0.10 27.73
N ALA A 328 -4.79 -0.92 27.15
CA ALA A 328 -5.33 -2.10 27.84
C ALA A 328 -4.22 -3.12 28.15
N SER A 329 -4.24 -3.68 29.36
CA SER A 329 -3.27 -4.70 29.79
C SER A 329 -3.81 -6.14 29.76
N SER A 330 -5.11 -6.30 29.53
CA SER A 330 -5.76 -7.60 29.43
C SER A 330 -7.07 -7.52 28.65
N TYR A 331 -7.62 -8.68 28.29
CA TYR A 331 -8.90 -8.83 27.60
C TYR A 331 -10.05 -8.03 28.23
N SER A 332 -10.04 -7.81 29.55
CA SER A 332 -11.12 -7.08 30.24
C SER A 332 -11.10 -5.58 29.99
N GLY A 333 -10.02 -5.06 29.42
CA GLY A 333 -9.90 -3.66 28.99
C GLY A 333 -10.38 -3.41 27.57
N ALA A 334 -10.97 -4.41 26.90
CA ALA A 334 -11.53 -4.23 25.56
C ALA A 334 -12.68 -3.23 25.57
N SER A 335 -12.70 -2.32 24.59
CA SER A 335 -13.83 -1.44 24.33
C SER A 335 -15.09 -2.24 23.98
N THR A 336 -14.89 -3.31 23.20
CA THR A 336 -15.96 -4.20 22.73
C THR A 336 -15.52 -5.65 22.83
N THR A 337 -16.45 -6.52 23.27
CA THR A 337 -16.27 -7.97 23.28
C THR A 337 -17.48 -8.63 22.61
N ILE A 338 -17.25 -9.41 21.57
CA ILE A 338 -18.29 -10.15 20.84
C ILE A 338 -18.13 -11.64 21.14
N THR A 339 -19.16 -12.25 21.73
CA THR A 339 -19.18 -13.69 21.99
C THR A 339 -19.73 -14.46 20.79
N GLY A 340 -19.01 -15.51 20.38
CA GLY A 340 -19.38 -16.40 19.28
C GLY A 340 -20.37 -17.51 19.64
N PRO A 341 -20.92 -18.21 18.64
CA PRO A 341 -21.88 -19.29 18.87
C PRO A 341 -21.21 -20.65 19.12
N GLY A 342 -21.68 -21.37 20.15
CA GLY A 342 -21.52 -22.83 20.27
C GLY A 342 -20.07 -23.33 20.15
N THR A 343 -19.81 -24.29 19.28
CA THR A 343 -18.46 -24.74 18.89
C THR A 343 -18.26 -24.35 17.43
N SER A 344 -17.70 -23.17 17.18
CA SER A 344 -17.68 -22.57 15.83
C SER A 344 -16.32 -22.08 15.37
N ASN A 345 -15.34 -21.98 16.27
CA ASN A 345 -14.10 -21.23 16.03
C ASN A 345 -14.39 -19.78 15.61
N PHE A 346 -15.41 -19.15 16.19
CA PHE A 346 -15.69 -17.72 15.95
C PHE A 346 -14.44 -16.88 16.19
N ALA A 347 -14.21 -15.90 15.32
CA ALA A 347 -13.01 -15.05 15.32
C ALA A 347 -11.69 -15.84 15.12
N ALA A 348 -11.72 -16.95 14.39
CA ALA A 348 -10.51 -17.61 13.88
C ALA A 348 -9.99 -16.96 12.58
N SER A 349 -10.80 -16.12 11.93
CA SER A 349 -10.42 -15.22 10.85
C SER A 349 -11.07 -13.86 11.08
N LEU A 350 -10.40 -12.80 10.67
CA LEU A 350 -10.82 -11.43 10.92
C LEU A 350 -10.40 -10.52 9.77
N ALA A 351 -11.25 -9.57 9.41
CA ALA A 351 -10.95 -8.52 8.45
C ALA A 351 -11.64 -7.21 8.89
N LEU A 352 -10.94 -6.09 8.72
CA LEU A 352 -11.49 -4.73 8.83
C LEU A 352 -11.63 -4.16 7.42
N GLY A 353 -12.64 -3.31 7.20
CA GLY A 353 -12.88 -2.61 5.94
C GLY A 353 -14.25 -1.94 5.93
N ASP A 354 -14.42 -0.81 5.25
CA ASP A 354 -15.68 -0.06 5.19
C ASP A 354 -16.65 -0.67 4.16
N VAL A 355 -17.37 -1.73 4.58
CA VAL A 355 -18.29 -2.44 3.67
C VAL A 355 -19.49 -1.59 3.34
N ASN A 356 -19.87 -0.65 4.21
CA ASN A 356 -21.08 0.15 4.06
C ASN A 356 -20.83 1.60 3.56
N GLY A 357 -19.58 2.02 3.42
CA GLY A 357 -19.17 3.30 2.85
C GLY A 357 -19.49 4.51 3.73
N ASP A 358 -19.60 4.34 5.05
CA ASP A 358 -19.83 5.44 6.00
C ASP A 358 -18.53 6.12 6.48
N GLY A 359 -17.39 5.62 6.01
CA GLY A 359 -16.06 6.10 6.31
C GLY A 359 -15.56 5.65 7.68
N TYR A 360 -16.08 4.54 8.21
CA TYR A 360 -15.57 3.85 9.39
C TYR A 360 -15.30 2.38 9.04
N ALA A 361 -14.23 1.80 9.55
CA ALA A 361 -13.94 0.40 9.27
C ALA A 361 -14.98 -0.52 9.94
N ASP A 362 -15.66 -1.33 9.13
CA ASP A 362 -16.56 -2.39 9.58
C ASP A 362 -15.77 -3.68 9.87
N PHE A 363 -16.45 -4.65 10.51
CA PHE A 363 -15.80 -5.81 11.10
C PHE A 363 -16.36 -7.13 10.58
N ALA A 364 -15.56 -7.93 9.90
CA ALA A 364 -15.93 -9.28 9.47
C ALA A 364 -15.19 -10.36 10.26
N LEU A 365 -15.94 -11.36 10.75
CA LEU A 365 -15.44 -12.45 11.57
C LEU A 365 -15.83 -13.81 10.99
N GLY A 366 -14.86 -14.71 10.93
CA GLY A 366 -15.02 -16.08 10.45
C GLY A 366 -15.19 -17.09 11.58
N GLY A 367 -15.98 -18.13 11.34
CA GLY A 367 -16.10 -19.30 12.22
C GLY A 367 -16.23 -20.57 11.40
N ASN A 368 -15.09 -21.12 11.00
CA ASN A 368 -15.00 -22.22 10.04
C ASN A 368 -15.57 -23.55 10.56
N TYR A 369 -15.69 -23.75 11.88
CA TYR A 369 -16.27 -24.97 12.47
C TYR A 369 -17.77 -24.87 12.72
N TYR A 370 -18.40 -23.71 12.48
CA TYR A 370 -19.83 -23.53 12.69
C TYR A 370 -20.66 -24.54 11.89
N ASN A 371 -21.67 -25.12 12.55
CA ASN A 371 -22.63 -26.06 11.97
C ASN A 371 -21.96 -27.21 11.19
N THR A 372 -21.17 -28.03 11.89
CA THR A 372 -20.45 -29.19 11.32
C THR A 372 -19.46 -28.78 10.22
N SER A 373 -18.61 -27.79 10.54
CA SER A 373 -17.63 -27.25 9.59
C SER A 373 -18.23 -26.77 8.26
N ARG A 374 -19.52 -26.40 8.26
CA ARG A 374 -20.12 -25.66 7.16
C ARG A 374 -19.45 -24.31 7.02
N GLY A 375 -19.08 -23.72 8.16
CA GLY A 375 -18.43 -22.43 8.22
C GLY A 375 -19.43 -21.28 8.07
N ASN A 376 -19.03 -20.11 8.57
CA ASN A 376 -19.87 -18.93 8.59
C ASN A 376 -19.05 -17.65 8.69
N ILE A 377 -19.62 -16.55 8.19
CA ILE A 377 -19.10 -15.19 8.31
C ILE A 377 -20.15 -14.33 9.01
N TRP A 378 -19.73 -13.51 9.95
CA TRP A 378 -20.55 -12.46 10.58
C TRP A 378 -19.92 -11.11 10.30
N ILE A 379 -20.71 -10.17 9.80
CA ILE A 379 -20.30 -8.80 9.51
C ILE A 379 -21.03 -7.85 10.46
N PHE A 380 -20.29 -6.98 11.12
CA PHE A 380 -20.77 -5.97 12.06
C PHE A 380 -20.35 -4.61 11.53
N HIS A 381 -21.31 -3.72 11.35
CA HIS A 381 -21.01 -2.36 10.93
C HIS A 381 -20.56 -1.53 12.13
N SER A 382 -19.62 -0.61 11.90
CA SER A 382 -19.29 0.42 12.88
C SER A 382 -20.48 1.36 13.10
N THR A 383 -20.50 1.99 14.27
CA THR A 383 -21.54 2.96 14.66
C THR A 383 -20.96 4.37 14.80
N GLY A 384 -19.92 4.66 14.01
CA GLY A 384 -19.15 5.91 14.05
C GLY A 384 -18.18 5.94 15.23
N ASN A 385 -18.14 7.04 15.98
CA ASN A 385 -17.26 7.22 17.16
C ASN A 385 -17.42 6.17 18.26
N GLY A 386 -18.53 5.41 18.28
CA GLY A 386 -18.70 4.28 19.19
C GLY A 386 -17.95 3.02 18.75
N GLY A 387 -17.43 2.98 17.52
CA GLY A 387 -16.87 1.79 16.89
C GLY A 387 -17.91 0.69 16.72
N ILE A 388 -17.45 -0.56 16.84
CA ILE A 388 -18.31 -1.74 16.88
C ILE A 388 -18.96 -1.83 18.27
N THR A 389 -20.28 -1.88 18.35
CA THR A 389 -21.02 -1.92 19.64
C THR A 389 -21.73 -3.24 19.93
N ALA A 390 -21.57 -4.24 19.05
CA ALA A 390 -22.14 -5.56 19.23
C ALA A 390 -21.50 -6.29 20.43
N SER A 391 -22.31 -7.09 21.15
CA SER A 391 -21.84 -7.93 22.27
C SER A 391 -21.94 -9.44 22.00
N SER A 392 -22.59 -9.82 20.90
CA SER A 392 -22.88 -11.20 20.52
C SER A 392 -22.93 -11.35 19.01
N TYR A 393 -22.55 -12.53 18.52
CA TYR A 393 -22.66 -12.90 17.11
C TYR A 393 -24.07 -12.71 16.52
N SER A 394 -25.10 -12.79 17.37
CA SER A 394 -26.51 -12.61 16.98
C SER A 394 -26.85 -11.16 16.58
N SER A 395 -25.99 -10.20 16.92
CA SER A 395 -26.13 -8.79 16.59
C SER A 395 -25.45 -8.42 15.27
N ALA A 396 -24.93 -9.40 14.53
CA ALA A 396 -24.33 -9.15 13.22
C ALA A 396 -25.37 -8.54 12.26
N ASN A 397 -24.94 -7.53 11.50
CA ASN A 397 -25.72 -6.92 10.44
C ASN A 397 -25.96 -7.94 9.32
N THR A 398 -24.93 -8.72 8.99
CA THR A 398 -24.99 -9.76 7.97
C THR A 398 -24.38 -11.06 8.46
N ASN A 399 -25.01 -12.17 8.10
CA ASN A 399 -24.57 -13.51 8.43
C ASN A 399 -24.60 -14.37 7.16
N ILE A 400 -23.44 -14.88 6.73
CA ILE A 400 -23.27 -15.65 5.50
C ILE A 400 -22.92 -17.10 5.85
N SER A 401 -23.81 -18.04 5.52
CA SER A 401 -23.56 -19.46 5.76
C SER A 401 -22.85 -20.14 4.59
N GLY A 402 -21.91 -21.05 4.90
CA GLY A 402 -21.22 -21.84 3.87
C GLY A 402 -22.14 -22.80 3.09
N GLU A 403 -21.75 -23.12 1.86
CA GLU A 403 -22.57 -23.94 0.92
C GLU A 403 -22.89 -25.34 1.46
N THR A 404 -21.88 -26.06 1.97
CA THR A 404 -21.99 -27.43 2.48
C THR A 404 -21.15 -27.62 3.74
N ILE A 405 -21.45 -28.66 4.51
CA ILE A 405 -20.66 -29.08 5.68
C ILE A 405 -19.23 -29.50 5.27
N TYR A 406 -18.30 -29.47 6.22
CA TYR A 406 -16.87 -29.80 6.05
C TYR A 406 -16.11 -29.00 4.99
N ASN A 407 -16.54 -27.77 4.69
CA ASN A 407 -15.86 -26.90 3.72
C ASN A 407 -14.90 -25.89 4.38
N ASP A 408 -15.01 -25.67 5.70
CA ASP A 408 -14.25 -24.67 6.46
C ASP A 408 -14.40 -23.23 5.90
N PHE A 409 -15.60 -22.88 5.41
CA PHE A 409 -15.89 -21.53 4.90
C PHE A 409 -15.72 -20.45 5.99
N GLY A 410 -15.23 -19.27 5.60
CA GLY A 410 -14.98 -18.16 6.53
C GLY A 410 -13.54 -18.11 7.06
N LEU A 411 -12.62 -18.86 6.46
CA LEU A 411 -11.20 -18.85 6.81
C LEU A 411 -10.37 -19.09 5.54
N PRO A 412 -9.67 -18.08 5.00
CA PRO A 412 -9.47 -16.70 5.49
C PRO A 412 -10.58 -15.71 5.06
N LEU A 413 -10.41 -14.43 5.44
CA LEU A 413 -11.21 -13.25 5.06
C LEU A 413 -10.29 -12.09 4.63
N ALA A 414 -10.68 -11.35 3.59
CA ALA A 414 -10.06 -10.07 3.24
C ALA A 414 -11.06 -9.12 2.60
N PHE A 415 -10.88 -7.82 2.86
CA PHE A 415 -11.63 -6.75 2.22
C PHE A 415 -10.83 -6.10 1.08
N GLY A 416 -11.52 -5.60 0.06
CA GLY A 416 -10.98 -4.80 -1.04
C GLY A 416 -12.10 -4.42 -2.01
N ASP A 417 -12.03 -3.25 -2.64
CA ASP A 417 -13.04 -2.77 -3.60
C ASP A 417 -12.72 -3.31 -5.02
N VAL A 418 -13.34 -4.44 -5.39
CA VAL A 418 -13.03 -5.11 -6.66
C VAL A 418 -13.75 -4.50 -7.85
N ASN A 419 -14.76 -3.66 -7.63
CA ASN A 419 -15.59 -3.08 -8.69
C ASN A 419 -15.47 -1.54 -8.80
N GLY A 420 -14.67 -0.91 -7.93
CA GLY A 420 -14.37 0.52 -7.89
C GLY A 420 -15.60 1.37 -7.60
N ASP A 421 -16.53 0.85 -6.79
CA ASP A 421 -17.76 1.56 -6.42
C ASP A 421 -17.66 2.36 -5.12
N GLY A 422 -16.51 2.27 -4.45
CA GLY A 422 -16.27 2.97 -3.19
C GLY A 422 -16.89 2.28 -1.98
N TYR A 423 -17.16 0.98 -2.05
CA TYR A 423 -17.52 0.14 -0.91
C TYR A 423 -16.56 -1.06 -0.84
N ALA A 424 -16.14 -1.46 0.36
CA ALA A 424 -15.27 -2.61 0.49
C ALA A 424 -16.02 -3.92 0.19
N ASP A 425 -15.52 -4.75 -0.73
CA ASP A 425 -16.04 -6.09 -1.01
C ASP A 425 -15.31 -7.13 -0.17
N LEU A 426 -15.95 -8.27 0.10
CA LEU A 426 -15.38 -9.32 0.96
C LEU A 426 -15.03 -10.58 0.18
N ALA A 427 -13.79 -11.04 0.28
CA ALA A 427 -13.37 -12.36 -0.15
C ALA A 427 -13.27 -13.34 1.03
N SER A 428 -13.62 -14.59 0.80
CA SER A 428 -13.44 -15.68 1.77
C SER A 428 -13.09 -17.01 1.13
N GLY A 429 -12.25 -17.78 1.82
CA GLY A 429 -11.90 -19.14 1.46
C GLY A 429 -12.76 -20.21 2.13
N ALA A 430 -12.83 -21.36 1.46
CA ALA A 430 -13.33 -22.65 1.93
C ALA A 430 -12.36 -23.74 1.47
N ASN A 431 -11.19 -23.80 2.09
CA ASN A 431 -10.07 -24.62 1.63
C ASN A 431 -10.33 -26.14 1.67
N ARG A 432 -11.35 -26.60 2.40
CA ARG A 432 -11.78 -28.01 2.45
C ARG A 432 -12.92 -28.35 1.49
N TYR A 433 -13.29 -27.43 0.61
CA TYR A 433 -14.43 -27.56 -0.30
C TYR A 433 -14.58 -28.95 -0.94
N ASN A 434 -15.81 -29.45 -0.96
CA ASN A 434 -16.24 -30.70 -1.60
C ASN A 434 -15.56 -31.96 -1.03
N ASN A 435 -15.18 -31.96 0.26
CA ASN A 435 -14.54 -33.09 0.98
C ASN A 435 -13.27 -33.67 0.33
N THR A 436 -12.74 -32.97 -0.67
CA THR A 436 -11.58 -33.37 -1.47
C THR A 436 -10.43 -32.42 -1.26
N PHE A 437 -10.61 -31.40 -0.41
CA PHE A 437 -9.61 -30.34 -0.18
C PHE A 437 -9.21 -29.65 -1.49
N THR A 438 -10.11 -29.62 -2.46
CA THR A 438 -9.89 -28.90 -3.73
C THR A 438 -9.82 -27.40 -3.47
N GLY A 439 -10.64 -26.92 -2.52
CA GLY A 439 -10.69 -25.52 -2.12
C GLY A 439 -11.57 -24.67 -3.03
N LYS A 440 -12.15 -23.61 -2.47
CA LYS A 440 -12.99 -22.64 -3.20
C LYS A 440 -12.89 -21.27 -2.55
N VAL A 441 -12.95 -20.22 -3.36
CA VAL A 441 -13.01 -18.82 -2.92
C VAL A 441 -14.33 -18.20 -3.37
N TYR A 442 -14.87 -17.34 -2.51
CA TYR A 442 -16.10 -16.59 -2.70
C TYR A 442 -15.79 -15.10 -2.56
N VAL A 443 -16.30 -14.28 -3.47
CA VAL A 443 -16.26 -12.82 -3.36
C VAL A 443 -17.69 -12.29 -3.30
N PHE A 444 -17.95 -11.46 -2.30
CA PHE A 444 -19.23 -10.82 -2.05
C PHE A 444 -19.07 -9.33 -2.25
N GLN A 445 -19.65 -8.81 -3.32
CA GLN A 445 -19.66 -7.37 -3.51
C GLN A 445 -20.62 -6.69 -2.55
N SER A 446 -20.24 -5.53 -2.05
CA SER A 446 -21.13 -4.67 -1.28
C SER A 446 -22.28 -4.16 -2.15
N THR A 447 -23.39 -3.81 -1.51
CA THR A 447 -24.59 -3.28 -2.17
C THR A 447 -24.86 -1.83 -1.76
N GLY A 448 -23.79 -1.10 -1.45
CA GLY A 448 -23.80 0.30 -1.02
C GLY A 448 -23.95 0.45 0.49
N ILE A 449 -24.74 1.43 0.93
CA ILE A 449 -24.93 1.79 2.35
C ILE A 449 -25.42 0.65 3.26
N ASN A 450 -26.00 -0.40 2.68
CA ASN A 450 -26.44 -1.57 3.45
C ASN A 450 -25.35 -2.64 3.59
N GLY A 451 -24.16 -2.40 3.02
CA GLY A 451 -23.08 -3.36 2.96
C GLY A 451 -23.42 -4.58 2.10
N ILE A 452 -22.83 -5.72 2.47
CA ILE A 452 -23.14 -7.03 1.90
C ILE A 452 -24.46 -7.52 2.50
N THR A 453 -25.43 -7.90 1.66
CA THR A 453 -26.80 -8.25 2.10
C THR A 453 -27.18 -9.72 1.88
N VAL A 454 -26.28 -10.52 1.29
CA VAL A 454 -26.52 -11.96 1.07
C VAL A 454 -26.38 -12.75 2.37
N SER A 455 -27.02 -13.91 2.44
CA SER A 455 -27.00 -14.79 3.63
C SER A 455 -26.40 -16.18 3.41
N ALA A 456 -25.96 -16.48 2.19
CA ALA A 456 -25.38 -17.77 1.84
C ALA A 456 -24.24 -17.62 0.84
N ALA A 457 -23.21 -18.46 0.99
CA ALA A 457 -22.02 -18.43 0.14
C ALA A 457 -22.32 -18.69 -1.34
N GLY A 458 -23.35 -19.48 -1.65
CA GLY A 458 -23.80 -19.71 -3.02
C GLY A 458 -24.37 -18.48 -3.74
N SER A 459 -24.57 -17.37 -3.02
CA SER A 459 -24.98 -16.07 -3.56
C SER A 459 -23.81 -15.11 -3.77
N ALA A 460 -22.57 -15.57 -3.65
CA ALA A 460 -21.38 -14.78 -3.97
C ALA A 460 -21.43 -14.28 -5.43
N THR A 461 -20.98 -13.05 -5.66
CA THR A 461 -20.92 -12.46 -7.00
C THR A 461 -19.85 -13.13 -7.85
N THR A 462 -18.76 -13.58 -7.23
CA THR A 462 -17.72 -14.38 -7.88
C THR A 462 -17.42 -15.63 -7.05
N MET A 463 -17.27 -16.77 -7.73
CA MET A 463 -16.88 -18.04 -7.13
C MET A 463 -15.78 -18.70 -7.95
N ILE A 464 -14.67 -19.06 -7.30
CA ILE A 464 -13.50 -19.65 -7.96
C ILE A 464 -13.18 -20.97 -7.26
N THR A 465 -13.28 -22.09 -7.98
CA THR A 465 -12.96 -23.42 -7.44
C THR A 465 -11.54 -23.81 -7.80
N GLY A 466 -10.83 -24.42 -6.84
CA GLY A 466 -9.50 -24.95 -7.06
C GLY A 466 -9.47 -26.04 -8.13
N GLN A 467 -8.28 -26.30 -8.66
CA GLN A 467 -8.12 -27.17 -9.83
C GLN A 467 -8.01 -28.65 -9.44
N THR A 468 -7.30 -28.96 -8.36
CA THR A 468 -6.98 -30.34 -7.98
C THR A 468 -7.34 -30.61 -6.52
N SER A 469 -7.83 -31.83 -6.26
CA SER A 469 -8.03 -32.34 -4.90
C SER A 469 -6.73 -32.32 -4.11
N GLY A 470 -6.79 -31.84 -2.86
CA GLY A 470 -5.65 -31.75 -1.96
C GLY A 470 -4.91 -30.42 -2.00
N ASP A 471 -5.13 -29.57 -3.01
CA ASP A 471 -4.38 -28.31 -3.19
C ASP A 471 -4.68 -27.28 -2.10
N THR A 472 -5.84 -27.37 -1.44
CA THR A 472 -6.34 -26.40 -0.45
C THR A 472 -6.38 -24.97 -0.97
N PHE A 473 -6.82 -24.78 -2.22
CA PHE A 473 -7.01 -23.45 -2.81
C PHE A 473 -7.91 -22.57 -1.95
N GLY A 474 -7.55 -21.29 -1.77
CA GLY A 474 -8.25 -20.41 -0.85
C GLY A 474 -7.86 -20.63 0.61
N GLY A 475 -6.69 -21.21 0.89
CA GLY A 475 -6.17 -21.34 2.26
C GLY A 475 -5.57 -20.03 2.80
N ASN A 476 -5.20 -19.10 1.91
CA ASN A 476 -4.77 -17.74 2.21
C ASN A 476 -5.18 -16.84 1.04
N LEU A 477 -5.50 -15.56 1.29
CA LEU A 477 -5.85 -14.60 0.24
C LEU A 477 -5.64 -13.16 0.74
N THR A 478 -5.48 -12.22 -0.19
CA THR A 478 -5.34 -10.78 0.08
C THR A 478 -5.72 -9.98 -1.17
N PHE A 479 -6.11 -8.71 -0.97
CA PHE A 479 -6.46 -7.77 -2.03
C PHE A 479 -5.40 -6.67 -2.16
N GLY A 480 -5.22 -6.16 -3.38
CA GLY A 480 -4.38 -5.00 -3.69
C GLY A 480 -4.39 -4.69 -5.19
N ASP A 481 -4.04 -3.48 -5.59
CA ASP A 481 -4.03 -3.07 -7.00
C ASP A 481 -2.66 -3.35 -7.64
N ILE A 482 -2.40 -4.63 -7.92
CA ILE A 482 -1.09 -5.06 -8.46
C ILE A 482 -0.82 -4.47 -9.84
N ASN A 483 -1.86 -4.08 -10.59
CA ASN A 483 -1.75 -3.60 -11.96
C ASN A 483 -1.96 -2.08 -12.12
N GLY A 484 -2.33 -1.37 -11.05
CA GLY A 484 -2.50 0.08 -10.99
C GLY A 484 -3.69 0.60 -11.81
N ASP A 485 -4.72 -0.22 -12.04
CA ASP A 485 -5.92 0.19 -12.78
C ASP A 485 -6.99 0.84 -11.89
N GLY A 486 -6.76 0.88 -10.58
CA GLY A 486 -7.64 1.48 -9.58
C GLY A 486 -8.73 0.53 -9.10
N TYR A 487 -8.57 -0.78 -9.30
CA TYR A 487 -9.47 -1.80 -8.79
C TYR A 487 -8.68 -2.85 -8.00
N ALA A 488 -9.26 -3.36 -6.92
CA ALA A 488 -8.58 -4.38 -6.13
C ALA A 488 -8.50 -5.71 -6.88
N ASP A 489 -7.28 -6.24 -7.04
CA ASP A 489 -6.98 -7.57 -7.56
C ASP A 489 -6.84 -8.56 -6.40
N LEU A 490 -7.16 -9.84 -6.64
CA LEU A 490 -7.14 -10.87 -5.59
C LEU A 490 -5.97 -11.84 -5.77
N ALA A 491 -5.11 -11.94 -4.76
CA ALA A 491 -4.15 -13.03 -4.65
C ALA A 491 -4.73 -14.18 -3.82
N VAL A 492 -4.54 -15.42 -4.27
CA VAL A 492 -5.01 -16.63 -3.59
C VAL A 492 -3.92 -17.69 -3.50
N GLY A 493 -3.72 -18.23 -2.30
CA GLY A 493 -2.78 -19.31 -2.02
C GLY A 493 -3.42 -20.71 -2.09
N ALA A 494 -2.66 -21.66 -2.64
CA ALA A 494 -2.90 -23.10 -2.58
C ALA A 494 -1.65 -23.79 -2.03
N ALA A 495 -1.40 -23.65 -0.73
CA ALA A 495 -0.15 -24.06 -0.09
C ALA A 495 0.14 -25.56 -0.17
N ASN A 496 -0.89 -26.40 -0.35
CA ASN A 496 -0.73 -27.85 -0.51
C ASN A 496 -0.62 -28.32 -1.97
N TYR A 497 -0.66 -27.39 -2.93
CA TYR A 497 -0.49 -27.69 -4.34
C TYR A 497 0.72 -28.60 -4.61
N ALA A 498 0.52 -29.66 -5.39
CA ALA A 498 1.57 -30.60 -5.81
C ALA A 498 2.48 -31.06 -4.66
N SER A 499 1.91 -31.80 -3.69
CA SER A 499 2.61 -32.28 -2.49
C SER A 499 3.25 -31.14 -1.69
N ALA A 500 2.47 -30.10 -1.43
CA ALA A 500 2.90 -28.88 -0.74
C ALA A 500 4.11 -28.20 -1.37
N THR A 501 4.24 -28.27 -2.70
CA THR A 501 5.07 -27.32 -3.44
C THR A 501 4.55 -25.90 -3.23
N GLY A 502 3.23 -25.75 -3.22
CA GLY A 502 2.55 -24.48 -3.03
C GLY A 502 2.46 -23.67 -4.32
N ARG A 503 1.44 -22.83 -4.41
CA ARG A 503 1.17 -22.00 -5.59
C ARG A 503 0.35 -20.77 -5.20
N ALA A 504 0.69 -19.62 -5.78
CA ALA A 504 -0.12 -18.40 -5.75
C ALA A 504 -0.81 -18.18 -7.09
N TYR A 505 -2.04 -17.67 -7.04
CA TYR A 505 -2.84 -17.27 -8.20
C TYR A 505 -3.24 -15.81 -8.04
N ILE A 506 -3.11 -15.01 -9.11
CA ILE A 506 -3.56 -13.62 -9.12
C ILE A 506 -4.74 -13.50 -10.06
N PHE A 507 -5.88 -13.08 -9.54
CA PHE A 507 -7.11 -12.84 -10.27
C PHE A 507 -7.32 -11.35 -10.39
N PRO A 508 -7.21 -10.77 -11.59
CA PRO A 508 -7.38 -9.35 -11.76
C PRO A 508 -8.86 -8.97 -11.68
N SER A 509 -9.15 -7.75 -11.23
CA SER A 509 -10.43 -7.11 -11.50
C SER A 509 -10.60 -6.87 -13.00
N THR A 510 -11.85 -6.81 -13.42
CA THR A 510 -12.28 -6.44 -14.78
C THR A 510 -13.01 -5.10 -14.77
N GLY A 511 -12.71 -4.27 -13.77
CA GLY A 511 -13.36 -3.00 -13.51
C GLY A 511 -14.70 -3.19 -12.83
N SER A 512 -15.71 -2.40 -13.23
CA SER A 512 -17.05 -2.43 -12.60
C SER A 512 -17.79 -3.77 -12.67
N ALA A 513 -17.33 -4.72 -13.48
CA ALA A 513 -17.87 -6.08 -13.51
C ALA A 513 -17.37 -6.96 -12.35
N GLY A 514 -16.35 -6.51 -11.61
CA GLY A 514 -15.73 -7.25 -10.52
C GLY A 514 -14.60 -8.16 -10.99
N LEU A 515 -14.35 -9.20 -10.19
CA LEU A 515 -13.17 -10.06 -10.32
C LEU A 515 -13.26 -11.06 -11.49
N SER A 516 -12.17 -11.25 -12.22
CA SER A 516 -12.01 -12.34 -13.18
C SER A 516 -11.97 -13.70 -12.46
N THR A 517 -12.58 -14.72 -13.06
CA THR A 517 -12.43 -16.12 -12.60
C THR A 517 -11.20 -16.82 -13.19
N LEU A 518 -10.53 -16.18 -14.14
CA LEU A 518 -9.28 -16.64 -14.73
C LEU A 518 -8.11 -15.87 -14.11
N ALA A 519 -7.15 -16.61 -13.57
CA ALA A 519 -5.93 -16.01 -13.06
C ALA A 519 -5.10 -15.44 -14.21
N SER A 520 -4.64 -14.20 -14.09
CA SER A 520 -3.68 -13.58 -15.02
C SER A 520 -2.27 -14.10 -14.79
N VAL A 521 -1.95 -14.44 -13.53
CA VAL A 521 -0.62 -14.89 -13.10
C VAL A 521 -0.76 -16.12 -12.21
N THR A 522 0.16 -17.06 -12.37
CA THR A 522 0.28 -18.23 -11.50
C THR A 522 1.75 -18.44 -11.16
N ILE A 523 2.08 -18.42 -9.87
CA ILE A 523 3.46 -18.55 -9.36
C ILE A 523 3.60 -19.89 -8.66
N ASN A 524 4.46 -20.77 -9.18
CA ASN A 524 4.75 -22.06 -8.56
C ASN A 524 5.84 -21.95 -7.49
N GLY A 525 5.66 -22.62 -6.36
CA GLY A 525 6.72 -22.78 -5.36
C GLY A 525 7.92 -23.59 -5.87
N GLU A 526 9.04 -23.52 -5.14
CA GLU A 526 10.32 -24.09 -5.58
C GLU A 526 10.39 -25.62 -5.51
N GLY A 527 9.65 -26.26 -4.60
CA GLY A 527 9.77 -27.70 -4.37
C GLY A 527 8.81 -28.22 -3.32
N THR A 528 8.64 -29.55 -3.30
CA THR A 528 7.67 -30.26 -2.45
C THR A 528 7.90 -30.01 -0.96
N GLY A 529 6.80 -29.88 -0.20
CA GLY A 529 6.86 -29.67 1.25
C GLY A 529 7.30 -28.27 1.69
N ASN A 530 7.34 -27.29 0.79
CA ASN A 530 7.73 -25.90 1.10
C ASN A 530 6.54 -24.99 1.44
N SER A 531 5.32 -25.38 1.07
CA SER A 531 4.08 -24.65 1.32
C SER A 531 4.10 -23.19 0.88
N PHE A 532 4.63 -22.90 -0.32
CA PHE A 532 4.60 -21.55 -0.90
C PHE A 532 3.17 -21.01 -0.99
N ALA A 533 3.01 -19.70 -0.76
CA ALA A 533 1.74 -18.99 -0.61
C ALA A 533 0.92 -19.42 0.62
N SER A 534 1.59 -19.82 1.71
CA SER A 534 0.95 -20.05 3.02
C SER A 534 0.53 -18.74 3.72
N ALA A 535 1.15 -17.63 3.33
CA ALA A 535 0.81 -16.28 3.73
C ALA A 535 1.03 -15.35 2.52
N LEU A 536 0.18 -14.33 2.34
CA LEU A 536 0.22 -13.39 1.23
C LEU A 536 -0.09 -11.98 1.75
N VAL A 537 0.58 -10.98 1.20
CA VAL A 537 0.24 -9.55 1.41
C VAL A 537 0.57 -8.75 0.15
N PHE A 538 -0.29 -7.78 -0.16
CA PHE A 538 0.00 -6.72 -1.10
C PHE A 538 0.47 -5.44 -0.40
N SER A 539 1.48 -4.78 -0.97
CA SER A 539 1.94 -3.45 -0.56
C SER A 539 2.85 -2.87 -1.62
N ASP A 540 2.89 -1.55 -1.81
CA ASP A 540 3.82 -0.90 -2.74
C ASP A 540 5.21 -0.71 -2.10
N PHE A 541 5.97 -1.80 -1.93
CA PHE A 541 7.26 -1.78 -1.21
C PHE A 541 8.28 -0.85 -1.86
N ASN A 542 8.16 -0.57 -3.16
CA ASN A 542 9.10 0.26 -3.91
C ASN A 542 8.55 1.66 -4.27
N GLY A 543 7.31 1.99 -3.89
CA GLY A 543 6.71 3.31 -4.06
C GLY A 543 6.49 3.71 -5.53
N ASP A 544 6.36 2.76 -6.46
CA ASP A 544 6.11 3.03 -7.88
C ASP A 544 4.62 3.18 -8.23
N GLY A 545 3.74 3.06 -7.24
CA GLY A 545 2.30 3.18 -7.36
C GLY A 545 1.59 1.90 -7.80
N TYR A 546 2.28 0.76 -7.83
CA TYR A 546 1.70 -0.56 -8.06
C TYR A 546 1.85 -1.41 -6.81
N SER A 547 0.81 -2.13 -6.36
CA SER A 547 0.98 -3.04 -5.24
C SER A 547 1.95 -4.17 -5.63
N ASP A 548 2.94 -4.45 -4.79
CA ASP A 548 3.86 -5.57 -4.90
C ASP A 548 3.36 -6.75 -4.06
N LEU A 549 3.76 -7.99 -4.40
CA LEU A 549 3.35 -9.19 -3.68
C LEU A 549 4.47 -9.70 -2.77
N ALA A 550 4.19 -9.88 -1.47
CA ALA A 550 5.00 -10.72 -0.61
C ALA A 550 4.29 -12.04 -0.28
N ALA A 551 5.02 -13.15 -0.34
CA ALA A 551 4.49 -14.50 -0.12
C ALA A 551 5.38 -15.32 0.81
N GLY A 552 4.75 -16.05 1.74
CA GLY A 552 5.42 -16.97 2.66
C GLY A 552 5.46 -18.41 2.17
N ALA A 553 6.51 -19.15 2.58
CA ALA A 553 6.67 -20.59 2.41
C ALA A 553 7.18 -21.18 3.72
N SER A 554 6.30 -21.27 4.73
CA SER A 554 6.68 -21.49 6.13
C SER A 554 7.36 -22.83 6.40
N THR A 555 7.13 -23.84 5.56
CA THR A 555 7.69 -25.18 5.70
C THR A 555 8.93 -25.40 4.84
N TYR A 556 9.38 -24.36 4.10
CA TYR A 556 10.53 -24.43 3.20
C TYR A 556 11.71 -25.18 3.83
N SER A 557 12.23 -26.18 3.09
CA SER A 557 13.38 -26.99 3.48
C SER A 557 13.32 -27.47 4.94
N SER A 558 12.27 -28.21 5.29
CA SER A 558 12.04 -28.74 6.64
C SER A 558 11.95 -27.64 7.69
N THR A 559 11.07 -26.66 7.47
CA THR A 559 10.72 -25.57 8.41
C THR A 559 11.81 -24.52 8.67
N LEU A 560 12.80 -24.38 7.77
CA LEU A 560 13.60 -23.15 7.70
C LEU A 560 12.68 -21.95 7.46
N GLY A 561 11.72 -22.12 6.55
CA GLY A 561 10.81 -21.06 6.15
C GLY A 561 11.45 -20.05 5.20
N ARG A 562 10.63 -19.44 4.34
CA ARG A 562 11.05 -18.41 3.38
C ARG A 562 9.97 -17.36 3.18
N THR A 563 10.39 -16.16 2.82
CA THR A 563 9.52 -15.10 2.29
C THR A 563 10.07 -14.61 0.96
N TYR A 564 9.18 -14.38 0.00
CA TYR A 564 9.48 -13.92 -1.36
C TYR A 564 8.81 -12.58 -1.56
N VAL A 565 9.50 -11.61 -2.17
CA VAL A 565 8.92 -10.34 -2.59
C VAL A 565 9.02 -10.24 -4.12
N PHE A 566 7.89 -10.06 -4.76
CA PHE A 566 7.75 -9.88 -6.20
C PHE A 566 7.32 -8.44 -6.45
N LEU A 567 8.19 -7.66 -7.07
CA LEU A 567 7.85 -6.32 -7.49
C LEU A 567 6.95 -6.39 -8.72
N SER A 568 5.88 -5.60 -8.73
CA SER A 568 5.04 -5.41 -9.90
C SER A 568 5.76 -4.52 -10.92
N SER A 569 5.37 -4.62 -12.19
CA SER A 569 5.95 -3.76 -13.24
C SER A 569 4.85 -3.27 -14.17
N GLY A 570 4.16 -2.22 -13.75
CA GLY A 570 3.14 -1.58 -14.57
C GLY A 570 1.83 -2.37 -14.68
N LYS A 571 1.07 -2.05 -15.73
CA LYS A 571 -0.29 -2.56 -15.98
C LYS A 571 -0.44 -4.08 -16.16
N THR A 572 0.67 -4.81 -16.29
CA THR A 572 0.62 -6.27 -16.38
C THR A 572 0.68 -6.95 -15.01
N GLY A 573 0.90 -6.19 -13.94
CA GLY A 573 1.16 -6.75 -12.62
C GLY A 573 2.55 -7.41 -12.53
N THR A 574 2.70 -8.31 -11.56
CA THR A 574 3.87 -9.21 -11.50
C THR A 574 3.84 -10.24 -12.64
N ILE A 575 4.99 -10.48 -13.28
CA ILE A 575 5.09 -11.43 -14.42
C ILE A 575 5.80 -12.74 -14.04
N ALA A 576 6.13 -12.94 -12.76
CA ALA A 576 6.80 -14.14 -12.31
C ALA A 576 5.90 -15.37 -12.44
N SER A 577 6.46 -16.51 -12.85
CA SER A 577 5.76 -17.82 -12.90
C SER A 577 6.33 -18.85 -11.93
N LEU A 578 7.47 -18.54 -11.30
CA LEU A 578 8.18 -19.36 -10.33
C LEU A 578 8.59 -18.50 -9.14
N ALA A 579 8.50 -19.06 -7.93
CA ALA A 579 8.90 -18.37 -6.71
C ALA A 579 10.40 -18.04 -6.68
N SER A 580 11.23 -18.87 -7.29
CA SER A 580 12.68 -18.63 -7.44
C SER A 580 13.03 -17.42 -8.32
N ALA A 581 12.04 -16.83 -9.01
CA ALA A 581 12.19 -15.62 -9.80
C ALA A 581 11.77 -14.35 -9.05
N ALA A 582 11.45 -14.45 -7.75
CA ALA A 582 11.19 -13.27 -6.91
C ALA A 582 12.37 -12.29 -6.94
N ASN A 583 12.07 -11.00 -6.86
CA ASN A 583 13.09 -9.94 -6.77
C ASN A 583 13.94 -10.12 -5.51
N THR A 584 13.29 -10.52 -4.42
CA THR A 584 13.93 -10.75 -3.13
C THR A 584 13.44 -12.05 -2.51
N ILE A 585 14.39 -12.83 -1.96
CA ILE A 585 14.12 -14.08 -1.25
C ILE A 585 14.84 -14.04 0.09
N ILE A 586 14.08 -14.13 1.18
CA ILE A 586 14.59 -14.12 2.56
C ILE A 586 14.43 -15.52 3.12
N THR A 587 15.54 -16.15 3.52
CA THR A 587 15.52 -17.48 4.17
C THR A 587 15.59 -17.35 5.68
N GLY A 588 14.71 -18.10 6.36
CA GLY A 588 14.64 -18.17 7.82
C GLY A 588 15.69 -19.06 8.48
N ALA A 589 15.54 -19.22 9.80
CA ALA A 589 16.39 -20.06 10.63
C ALA A 589 15.81 -21.48 10.78
N ALA A 590 16.66 -22.45 11.15
CA ALA A 590 16.21 -23.84 11.29
C ALA A 590 15.05 -23.97 12.29
N ASN A 591 14.00 -24.69 11.90
CA ASN A 591 12.79 -24.93 12.70
C ASN A 591 12.07 -23.64 13.13
N SER A 592 12.20 -22.55 12.38
CA SER A 592 11.60 -21.27 12.75
C SER A 592 10.21 -21.07 12.17
N ASN A 593 9.86 -21.81 11.12
CA ASN A 593 8.66 -21.59 10.32
C ASN A 593 8.56 -20.12 9.85
N PHE A 594 9.69 -19.52 9.46
CA PHE A 594 9.73 -18.13 8.97
C PHE A 594 8.83 -17.94 7.74
N GLY A 595 8.09 -16.84 7.67
CA GLY A 595 7.10 -16.61 6.63
C GLY A 595 5.77 -17.33 6.90
N SER A 596 5.52 -17.78 8.13
CA SER A 596 4.17 -18.25 8.54
C SER A 596 3.14 -17.13 8.56
N SER A 597 3.62 -15.91 8.84
CA SER A 597 2.86 -14.68 8.74
C SER A 597 3.76 -13.63 8.11
N VAL A 598 3.15 -12.82 7.27
CA VAL A 598 3.67 -11.55 6.76
C VAL A 598 2.61 -10.51 7.15
N ALA A 599 3.02 -9.29 7.51
CA ALA A 599 2.13 -8.23 8.00
C ALA A 599 0.79 -8.25 7.25
N TYR A 600 -0.28 -8.58 7.98
CA TYR A 600 -1.58 -8.90 7.38
C TYR A 600 -2.33 -7.59 7.08
N GLY A 601 -2.02 -6.97 5.94
CA GLY A 601 -2.80 -5.87 5.41
C GLY A 601 -3.89 -6.39 4.48
N ASN A 602 -5.15 -6.29 4.87
CA ASN A 602 -6.16 -6.09 3.85
C ASN A 602 -5.94 -4.67 3.34
N GLU A 603 -5.82 -4.48 2.03
CA GLU A 603 -5.97 -3.15 1.48
C GLU A 603 -7.43 -2.75 1.68
N ASP A 604 -7.68 -1.86 2.64
CA ASP A 604 -8.94 -1.12 2.81
C ASP A 604 -9.12 -0.10 1.66
N SER A 605 -8.62 -0.41 0.47
CA SER A 605 -8.62 0.48 -0.67
C SER A 605 -10.05 0.59 -1.19
N ILE A 606 -10.78 1.57 -0.66
CA ILE A 606 -12.11 1.96 -1.10
C ILE A 606 -11.92 2.88 -2.32
N TRP A 607 -12.05 2.32 -3.52
CA TRP A 607 -11.77 3.02 -4.78
C TRP A 607 -12.99 3.78 -5.25
N ASN A 608 -13.28 4.92 -4.62
CA ASN A 608 -14.42 5.73 -5.00
C ASN A 608 -14.23 6.36 -6.40
N ASN A 609 -14.90 5.86 -7.44
CA ASN A 609 -15.03 6.56 -8.71
C ASN A 609 -15.85 7.85 -8.52
N TYR A 610 -15.18 8.97 -8.26
CA TYR A 610 -15.80 10.31 -8.16
C TYR A 610 -16.27 10.86 -9.52
N LEU A 611 -16.82 10.00 -10.38
CA LEU A 611 -17.35 10.31 -11.69
C LEU A 611 -18.71 9.65 -11.94
N LYS A 612 -19.55 9.51 -10.90
CA LYS A 612 -20.98 9.17 -11.10
C LYS A 612 -21.99 9.98 -10.30
N THR A 613 -21.58 10.97 -9.51
CA THR A 613 -22.53 11.95 -8.95
C THR A 613 -22.58 13.19 -9.84
N VAL A 614 -23.08 13.03 -11.07
CA VAL A 614 -23.67 14.18 -11.77
C VAL A 614 -24.98 14.47 -11.05
N THR A 615 -24.91 15.26 -9.98
CA THR A 615 -26.09 16.00 -9.54
C THR A 615 -26.54 16.84 -10.72
N ARG A 616 -27.68 16.42 -11.28
CA ARG A 616 -28.49 17.17 -12.21
C ARG A 616 -28.45 18.65 -11.81
N THR A 617 -28.02 19.49 -12.75
CA THR A 617 -27.82 20.96 -12.68
C THR A 617 -26.64 21.48 -11.84
N GLY A 618 -25.47 21.54 -12.48
CA GLY A 618 -24.36 22.42 -12.11
C GLY A 618 -23.62 22.88 -13.37
N ILE A 619 -23.73 24.17 -13.71
CA ILE A 619 -23.03 24.78 -14.84
C ILE A 619 -21.60 25.05 -14.40
N PHE A 620 -20.61 24.42 -15.04
CA PHE A 620 -19.21 24.80 -14.88
C PHE A 620 -18.83 25.83 -15.96
N LYS A 621 -18.30 26.98 -15.52
CA LYS A 621 -17.60 27.94 -16.37
C LYS A 621 -16.14 27.52 -16.44
N THR A 622 -15.67 27.09 -17.60
CA THR A 622 -14.24 27.11 -17.92
C THR A 622 -13.91 28.48 -18.52
N GLU A 623 -12.77 29.06 -18.12
CA GLU A 623 -12.20 30.24 -18.78
C GLU A 623 -11.66 29.85 -20.17
N ASP A 624 -12.57 29.49 -21.07
CA ASP A 624 -12.41 29.61 -22.51
C ASP A 624 -13.76 29.27 -23.16
N THR A 625 -14.26 30.19 -23.98
CA THR A 625 -15.61 30.18 -24.55
C THR A 625 -15.81 29.08 -25.59
N SER A 626 -16.10 27.86 -25.15
CA SER A 626 -16.63 26.78 -25.99
C SER A 626 -17.64 25.94 -25.20
N ILE A 627 -18.94 26.08 -25.50
CA ILE A 627 -20.01 25.27 -24.91
C ILE A 627 -20.11 23.96 -25.71
N PHE A 628 -19.84 22.82 -25.08
CA PHE A 628 -20.15 21.50 -25.63
C PHE A 628 -21.47 20.99 -25.05
N LEU A 629 -22.45 20.70 -25.90
CA LEU A 629 -23.65 19.96 -25.54
C LEU A 629 -23.47 18.51 -25.99
N ILE A 630 -23.27 17.60 -25.03
CA ILE A 630 -23.34 16.16 -25.30
C ILE A 630 -24.78 15.71 -25.01
N SER A 631 -25.55 15.48 -26.07
CA SER A 631 -26.84 14.80 -26.01
C SER A 631 -26.65 13.37 -26.50
N ASN A 632 -26.83 12.40 -25.60
CA ASN A 632 -26.77 10.98 -25.92
C ASN A 632 -27.95 10.58 -26.82
N ARG A 633 -27.66 10.24 -28.09
CA ARG A 633 -28.46 9.29 -28.88
C ARG A 633 -27.53 8.42 -29.70
N THR A 634 -27.57 7.13 -29.40
CA THR A 634 -27.47 5.94 -30.27
C THR A 634 -26.74 6.08 -31.61
N GLU A 635 -25.75 5.18 -31.75
CA GLU A 635 -25.17 4.59 -32.97
C GLU A 635 -24.15 5.42 -33.78
N GLU A 636 -22.98 4.79 -33.94
CA GLU A 636 -21.87 5.02 -34.89
C GLU A 636 -21.40 6.47 -35.13
N LEU A 637 -20.14 6.75 -34.78
CA LEU A 637 -19.46 7.98 -35.22
C LEU A 637 -18.15 7.66 -35.94
N THR A 638 -18.24 7.70 -37.27
CA THR A 638 -17.09 7.88 -38.16
C THR A 638 -16.83 9.39 -38.25
N ILE A 639 -15.62 9.83 -37.90
CA ILE A 639 -15.25 11.26 -37.90
C ILE A 639 -14.89 11.68 -39.34
N ARG A 640 -15.73 12.52 -39.97
CA ARG A 640 -15.31 13.37 -41.11
C ARG A 640 -16.01 14.74 -41.12
N ASP A 641 -15.16 15.74 -41.32
CA ASP A 641 -15.39 17.12 -41.78
C ASP A 641 -15.97 18.19 -40.84
N PHE A 642 -15.18 19.26 -40.68
CA PHE A 642 -15.49 20.51 -39.98
C PHE A 642 -16.16 21.50 -40.94
N THR A 643 -17.24 22.17 -40.52
CA THR A 643 -17.69 23.42 -41.15
C THR A 643 -17.88 24.52 -40.11
N TYR A 644 -17.20 25.64 -40.33
CA TYR A 644 -17.18 26.84 -39.48
C TYR A 644 -18.42 27.72 -39.74
N PHE A 645 -19.19 28.06 -38.70
CA PHE A 645 -20.22 29.11 -38.80
C PHE A 645 -19.92 30.22 -37.79
N ARG A 646 -19.46 31.38 -38.31
CA ARG A 646 -19.59 32.66 -37.61
C ARG A 646 -21.06 33.07 -37.64
N ARG A 647 -21.58 33.58 -36.53
CA ARG A 647 -22.67 34.56 -36.57
C ARG A 647 -22.21 35.91 -36.00
N PRO A 648 -22.69 37.04 -36.57
CA PRO A 648 -22.23 38.38 -36.22
C PRO A 648 -23.05 39.00 -35.07
N MET A 649 -22.32 39.76 -34.25
CA MET A 649 -22.72 40.74 -33.21
C MET A 649 -23.62 40.25 -32.08
#